data_AF-A0A6C8MBY2-F1
#
_entry.id   AF-A0A6C8MBY2-F1
#
_cell.length_a   1.000
_cell.length_b   1.000
_cell.length_c   1.000
_cell.angle_alpha   90.00
_cell.angle_beta   90.00
_cell.angle_gamma   90.00
#
_symmetry.space_group_name_H-M   'P 1'
#
loop_
_entity.id
_entity.type
_entity.pdbx_description
1 polymer ?
#
loop_
_entity_poly.entity_id
_entity_poly.type
_entity_poly.pdbx_seq_one_letter_code
_entity_poly.pdbx_strand_id
1 'polypeptide(L)'
;MTLSTATPVVTICDNRGMTVRTLNWNRESDQDPLRLLLSHSQLETSSRTARYRDPRRFIAWQQDSTAVPNLHNRLSLAGQILKRDSTDSGWHVMLFNAEGAAAWGIDARGTIQTHAWDVLGRPVSGIEQAAGDAPRTAWRKEYGDAVVSPEDAYRNNLRGVCVHQYDDGGLLSINAIALSGAVLQQTKRFLNDAEGKPDWPENDTACDALLEDSGFISTIVANAAGAPFSWTDSQNNRVATFYDVSGATCRQTLQLAGQTTPLTLLENIAFNPVGLIAEEISGNGVTTTYSYEPETLRLHNLHAVRSDSSMLQDLTYDYDPVGNRTVITDSTVNIRYYRNQSTSGDRIFTYDALYQLISACGRENASNTQAPYAELPTLIPTDSNQTLGYTRSYQYDDSGNLSSFSHLGAASFTRTMVISAQSNRSLLQDDNGSLTPDDTDAGFDPCGNLRRLQTSATTTDHMRWDNSNHLQAVILLDRKGDIQQSDREIYQYSAGTRVRKQTRRLTKAEDNLWTVDEVRYLPGLELRRHWQETVSGDTITPHAATEALHVITTQAGRASIRVLHWELGKPASINNDQVRWSVDDSSGAASLELDAQGQIISHEEYYPFGGTAVWAARSELEASYRVIRYSGKERDGTGLYYYGYRYYAPWLCRWTAADPGQEIDGLNLYRMVRNNPVTLTDVDGLMPKLMLTKEEIAEFEHLYESALKSGKYEKHSLAMKRFILTNHSRASTYPLKTETSINILFHVIYEQSKYMSPPDFSQDALRAHKEAKAKAAQATAENAKKAILYVWAAQSHLIQNASPTERLKASKLVKHIRGLNRDPNATRDRHDFFEQKEHKGVANGIYELDGKTGEELANLLDDYINNNATLINKTLYRGTTTLPSVRPGRFTATSESKEIAGCFGKYIETFKGGYGVRVPNIYCNKDEKEYLFSRSAPPKLAHSTNPRQRALDPGAGSSKAA
;
A
#
# COMPACT_ATOMS: atom_id res chain seq x y z
N MET A 1 8.11 36.96 13.87
CA MET A 1 7.53 35.67 14.31
C MET A 1 7.11 34.94 13.05
N THR A 2 7.23 33.62 12.97
CA THR A 2 6.68 32.86 11.82
C THR A 2 5.17 32.67 12.02
N LEU A 3 4.41 32.30 10.98
CA LEU A 3 2.99 31.91 11.07
C LEU A 3 2.73 30.81 12.12
N SER A 4 3.67 29.89 12.29
CA SER A 4 3.59 28.76 13.25
C SER A 4 4.04 29.10 14.68
N THR A 5 4.48 30.33 14.95
CA THR A 5 4.87 30.72 16.31
C THR A 5 3.66 30.69 17.24
N ALA A 6 3.79 29.99 18.39
CA ALA A 6 2.75 29.88 19.41
C ALA A 6 1.41 29.28 18.94
N THR A 7 1.45 28.35 17.98
CA THR A 7 0.28 27.58 17.53
C THR A 7 0.39 26.08 17.90
N PRO A 8 0.62 25.71 19.18
CA PRO A 8 0.71 24.31 19.56
C PRO A 8 -0.66 23.63 19.50
N VAL A 9 -0.67 22.31 19.46
CA VAL A 9 -1.89 21.55 19.73
C VAL A 9 -1.85 21.07 21.17
N VAL A 10 -2.81 21.51 22.00
CA VAL A 10 -2.83 21.19 23.43
C VAL A 10 -4.03 20.31 23.76
N THR A 11 -3.78 19.15 24.36
CA THR A 11 -4.82 18.24 24.85
C THR A 11 -5.00 18.43 26.36
N ILE A 12 -6.23 18.67 26.79
CA ILE A 12 -6.60 18.76 28.21
C ILE A 12 -7.35 17.50 28.60
N CYS A 13 -6.86 16.84 29.65
CA CYS A 13 -7.49 15.66 30.21
C CYS A 13 -8.20 15.98 31.54
N ASP A 14 -9.23 15.20 31.86
CA ASP A 14 -9.84 15.20 33.20
C ASP A 14 -9.02 14.36 34.20
N ASN A 15 -9.51 14.25 35.44
CA ASN A 15 -8.89 13.45 36.50
C ASN A 15 -8.92 11.92 36.27
N ARG A 16 -9.53 11.46 35.17
CA ARG A 16 -9.53 10.06 34.72
C ARG A 16 -8.52 9.83 33.59
N GLY A 17 -7.85 10.88 33.13
CA GLY A 17 -6.95 10.83 31.97
C GLY A 17 -7.68 10.88 30.62
N MET A 18 -8.99 11.15 30.61
CA MET A 18 -9.76 11.24 29.37
C MET A 18 -9.67 12.64 28.79
N THR A 19 -9.43 12.75 27.48
CA THR A 19 -9.46 14.04 26.77
C THR A 19 -10.84 14.68 26.89
N VAL A 20 -10.89 15.90 27.42
CA VAL A 20 -12.11 16.72 27.50
C VAL A 20 -12.05 17.92 26.57
N ARG A 21 -10.86 18.42 26.24
CA ARG A 21 -10.68 19.51 25.29
C ARG A 21 -9.42 19.31 24.45
N THR A 22 -9.48 19.69 23.20
CA THR A 22 -8.32 19.90 22.34
C THR A 22 -8.32 21.35 21.89
N LEU A 23 -7.23 22.05 22.17
CA LEU A 23 -7.03 23.45 21.85
C LEU A 23 -6.08 23.51 20.65
N ASN A 24 -6.52 24.18 19.60
CA ASN A 24 -5.70 24.53 18.45
C ASN A 24 -5.72 26.06 18.31
N TRP A 25 -4.68 26.65 17.77
CA TRP A 25 -4.66 28.08 17.47
C TRP A 25 -4.46 28.26 15.98
N ASN A 26 -5.33 29.03 15.35
CA ASN A 26 -5.23 29.37 13.94
C ASN A 26 -4.91 30.85 13.73
N ARG A 27 -4.31 31.14 12.59
CA ARG A 27 -4.14 32.46 11.97
C ARG A 27 -3.70 32.26 10.53
N GLU A 28 -3.98 33.22 9.67
CA GLU A 28 -3.73 33.15 8.23
C GLU A 28 -2.44 33.90 7.85
N SER A 29 -2.07 34.92 8.63
CA SER A 29 -0.83 35.69 8.53
C SER A 29 -0.08 35.75 9.86
N ASP A 30 1.23 35.99 9.84
CA ASP A 30 2.04 36.15 11.05
C ASP A 30 1.71 37.43 11.85
N GLN A 31 1.01 38.38 11.22
CA GLN A 31 0.48 39.60 11.83
C GLN A 31 -0.91 39.43 12.44
N ASP A 32 -1.64 38.37 12.09
CA ASP A 32 -2.99 38.16 12.58
C ASP A 32 -2.97 37.70 14.04
N PRO A 33 -3.97 38.13 14.84
CA PRO A 33 -4.12 37.62 16.19
C PRO A 33 -4.43 36.12 16.18
N LEU A 34 -3.87 35.39 17.15
CA LEU A 34 -4.15 33.97 17.32
C LEU A 34 -5.63 33.75 17.67
N ARG A 35 -6.32 32.94 16.87
CA ARG A 35 -7.70 32.49 17.11
C ARG A 35 -7.70 31.11 17.76
N LEU A 36 -8.22 31.00 18.98
CA LEU A 36 -8.34 29.72 19.69
C LEU A 36 -9.54 28.92 19.17
N LEU A 37 -9.29 27.68 18.76
CA LEU A 37 -10.26 26.71 18.28
C LEU A 37 -10.29 25.52 19.23
N LEU A 38 -11.42 25.33 19.90
CA LEU A 38 -11.56 24.38 21.00
C LEU A 38 -12.54 23.25 20.64
N SER A 39 -12.02 22.06 20.39
CA SER A 39 -12.86 20.85 20.30
C SER A 39 -13.12 20.30 21.69
N HIS A 40 -14.37 19.93 21.97
CA HIS A 40 -14.81 19.50 23.31
C HIS A 40 -15.36 18.07 23.29
N SER A 41 -15.04 17.32 24.34
CA SER A 41 -15.51 15.95 24.54
C SER A 41 -16.04 15.80 25.97
N GLN A 42 -17.21 15.21 26.11
CA GLN A 42 -17.87 15.02 27.39
C GLN A 42 -18.29 13.56 27.53
N LEU A 43 -17.80 12.89 28.58
CA LEU A 43 -18.21 11.53 28.93
C LEU A 43 -18.93 11.52 30.27
N GLU A 44 -20.22 11.22 30.24
CA GLU A 44 -21.07 11.06 31.42
C GLU A 44 -21.24 9.57 31.74
N THR A 45 -20.65 9.12 32.84
CA THR A 45 -20.65 7.70 33.23
C THR A 45 -22.01 7.23 33.76
N SER A 46 -22.78 8.10 34.42
CA SER A 46 -24.11 7.79 34.96
C SER A 46 -25.13 7.51 33.84
N SER A 47 -25.15 8.36 32.82
CA SER A 47 -26.01 8.24 31.64
C SER A 47 -25.42 7.37 30.54
N ARG A 48 -24.13 7.00 30.63
CA ARG A 48 -23.35 6.27 29.61
C ARG A 48 -23.41 6.97 28.25
N THR A 49 -23.36 8.30 28.28
CA THR A 49 -23.34 9.13 27.06
C THR A 49 -21.98 9.74 26.83
N ALA A 50 -21.56 9.76 25.57
CA ALA A 50 -20.41 10.54 25.11
C ALA A 50 -20.90 11.60 24.11
N ARG A 51 -20.43 12.84 24.26
CA ARG A 51 -20.76 13.95 23.35
C ARG A 51 -19.48 14.60 22.84
N TYR A 52 -19.42 14.86 21.55
CA TYR A 52 -18.27 15.47 20.88
C TYR A 52 -18.71 16.71 20.11
N ARG A 53 -17.94 17.79 20.25
CA ARG A 53 -18.21 19.08 19.63
C ARG A 53 -16.94 19.59 18.96
N ASP A 54 -17.06 20.00 17.72
CA ASP A 54 -16.07 20.83 17.05
C ASP A 54 -16.08 22.25 17.64
N PRO A 55 -15.15 23.14 17.24
CA PRO A 55 -15.08 24.50 17.77
C PRO A 55 -16.39 25.31 17.59
N ARG A 56 -17.04 25.22 16.43
CA ARG A 56 -18.27 25.97 16.12
C ARG A 56 -19.44 25.50 16.98
N ARG A 57 -19.64 24.18 17.10
CA ARG A 57 -20.69 23.57 17.94
C ARG A 57 -20.39 23.74 19.43
N PHE A 58 -19.12 23.83 19.82
CA PHE A 58 -18.76 24.16 21.20
C PHE A 58 -19.16 25.59 21.55
N ILE A 59 -18.87 26.58 20.69
CA ILE A 59 -19.29 27.96 20.88
C ILE A 59 -20.83 28.06 20.95
N ALA A 60 -21.54 27.40 20.04
CA ALA A 60 -23.00 27.35 20.06
C ALA A 60 -23.52 26.78 21.39
N TRP A 61 -22.90 25.72 21.91
CA TRP A 61 -23.27 25.12 23.20
C TRP A 61 -22.97 26.01 24.41
N GLN A 62 -21.93 26.85 24.35
CA GLN A 62 -21.64 27.82 25.42
C GLN A 62 -22.68 28.94 25.47
N GLN A 63 -23.24 29.33 24.32
CA GLN A 63 -24.28 30.34 24.20
C GLN A 63 -25.66 29.77 24.55
N ASP A 64 -25.94 28.54 24.10
CA ASP A 64 -27.16 27.81 24.36
C ASP A 64 -26.83 26.35 24.69
N SER A 65 -27.03 25.98 25.96
CA SER A 65 -26.76 24.62 26.45
C SER A 65 -27.58 23.51 25.76
N THR A 66 -28.64 23.87 25.03
CA THR A 66 -29.46 22.95 24.25
C THR A 66 -28.92 22.66 22.85
N ALA A 67 -27.92 23.41 22.39
CA ALA A 67 -27.30 23.21 21.09
C ALA A 67 -26.74 21.78 20.94
N VAL A 68 -27.16 21.09 19.88
CA VAL A 68 -26.78 19.70 19.62
C VAL A 68 -25.28 19.54 19.38
N PRO A 69 -24.62 18.51 19.96
CA PRO A 69 -23.23 18.20 19.63
C PRO A 69 -23.11 17.61 18.22
N ASN A 70 -21.92 17.66 17.60
CA ASN A 70 -21.68 16.98 16.32
C ASN A 70 -21.96 15.47 16.43
N LEU A 71 -21.57 14.87 17.55
CA LEU A 71 -21.79 13.45 17.82
C LEU A 71 -22.27 13.22 19.26
N HIS A 72 -23.28 12.39 19.41
CA HIS A 72 -23.81 11.90 20.68
C HIS A 72 -23.98 10.39 20.64
N ASN A 73 -23.19 9.69 21.45
CA ASN A 73 -23.21 8.23 21.56
C ASN A 73 -23.86 7.79 22.87
N ARG A 74 -24.67 6.73 22.80
CA ARG A 74 -25.16 5.97 23.96
C ARG A 74 -24.50 4.61 23.99
N LEU A 75 -23.92 4.26 25.13
CA LEU A 75 -23.12 3.06 25.29
C LEU A 75 -23.86 1.97 26.08
N SER A 76 -23.58 0.71 25.75
CA SER A 76 -23.92 -0.45 26.58
C SER A 76 -23.08 -0.45 27.86
N LEU A 77 -23.41 -1.33 28.81
CA LEU A 77 -22.57 -1.53 30.00
C LEU A 77 -21.16 -2.03 29.65
N ALA A 78 -21.02 -2.73 28.53
CA ALA A 78 -19.75 -3.21 28.00
C ALA A 78 -19.02 -2.16 27.13
N GLY A 79 -19.58 -0.97 26.95
CA GLY A 79 -18.99 0.12 26.17
C GLY A 79 -19.26 0.07 24.66
N GLN A 80 -20.11 -0.83 24.17
CA GLN A 80 -20.53 -0.84 22.76
C GLN A 80 -21.45 0.35 22.45
N ILE A 81 -21.31 0.98 21.28
CA ILE A 81 -22.19 2.07 20.85
C ILE A 81 -23.52 1.48 20.40
N LEU A 82 -24.57 1.67 21.20
CA LEU A 82 -25.93 1.21 20.90
C LEU A 82 -26.72 2.22 20.09
N LYS A 83 -26.50 3.51 20.34
CA LYS A 83 -27.00 4.60 19.49
C LYS A 83 -25.86 5.55 19.18
N ARG A 84 -25.63 5.79 17.91
CA ARG A 84 -24.79 6.86 17.38
C ARG A 84 -25.71 7.94 16.84
N ASP A 85 -25.49 9.20 17.17
CA ASP A 85 -26.35 10.32 16.73
C ASP A 85 -25.45 11.45 16.25
N SER A 86 -25.30 11.57 14.92
CA SER A 86 -24.44 12.54 14.27
C SER A 86 -25.27 13.62 13.57
N THR A 87 -24.86 14.88 13.70
CA THR A 87 -25.47 15.98 12.93
C THR A 87 -25.20 15.86 11.44
N ASP A 88 -24.12 15.19 11.05
CA ASP A 88 -23.68 15.08 9.66
C ASP A 88 -24.31 13.85 9.01
N SER A 89 -24.21 12.68 9.65
CA SER A 89 -24.67 11.40 9.08
C SER A 89 -25.97 10.84 9.69
N GLY A 90 -26.69 11.64 10.49
CA GLY A 90 -27.90 11.18 11.19
C GLY A 90 -27.62 10.21 12.33
N TRP A 91 -28.71 9.69 12.90
CA TRP A 91 -28.66 8.68 13.96
C TRP A 91 -28.72 7.25 13.42
N HIS A 92 -28.10 6.33 14.15
CA HIS A 92 -28.12 4.90 13.91
C HIS A 92 -28.21 4.16 15.24
N VAL A 93 -29.10 3.17 15.33
CA VAL A 93 -29.22 2.27 16.48
C VAL A 93 -28.76 0.89 16.06
N MET A 94 -27.90 0.27 16.88
CA MET A 94 -27.41 -1.09 16.66
C MET A 94 -27.64 -1.95 17.89
N LEU A 95 -28.03 -3.20 17.64
CA LEU A 95 -28.05 -4.26 18.62
C LEU A 95 -27.03 -5.33 18.21
N PHE A 96 -26.32 -5.85 19.21
CA PHE A 96 -25.28 -6.85 19.02
C PHE A 96 -25.73 -8.18 19.62
N ASN A 97 -25.34 -9.29 19.00
CA ASN A 97 -25.50 -10.61 19.59
C ASN A 97 -24.50 -10.81 20.75
N ALA A 98 -24.57 -11.95 21.43
CA ALA A 98 -23.70 -12.25 22.57
C ALA A 98 -22.20 -12.33 22.20
N GLU A 99 -21.88 -12.57 20.92
CA GLU A 99 -20.51 -12.60 20.39
C GLU A 99 -20.00 -11.21 19.97
N GLY A 100 -20.85 -10.19 20.06
CA GLY A 100 -20.52 -8.82 19.69
C GLY A 100 -20.70 -8.49 18.20
N ALA A 101 -21.25 -9.40 17.39
CA ALA A 101 -21.60 -9.12 16.00
C ALA A 101 -22.91 -8.34 15.90
N ALA A 102 -23.02 -7.42 14.93
CA ALA A 102 -24.21 -6.59 14.73
C ALA A 102 -25.40 -7.44 14.28
N ALA A 103 -26.38 -7.64 15.16
CA ALA A 103 -27.60 -8.43 14.98
C ALA A 103 -28.64 -7.73 14.10
N TRP A 104 -28.88 -6.48 14.45
CA TRP A 104 -29.97 -5.67 13.96
C TRP A 104 -29.56 -4.19 14.04
N GLY A 105 -29.96 -3.40 13.05
CA GLY A 105 -29.75 -1.95 13.06
C GLY A 105 -30.90 -1.21 12.38
N ILE A 106 -31.03 0.07 12.72
CA ILE A 106 -31.93 1.01 12.04
C ILE A 106 -31.26 2.38 11.93
N ASP A 107 -31.32 2.99 10.74
CA ASP A 107 -30.73 4.30 10.45
C ASP A 107 -31.76 5.44 10.48
N ALA A 108 -31.28 6.66 10.27
CA ALA A 108 -32.10 7.87 10.29
C ALA A 108 -33.12 7.96 9.14
N ARG A 109 -32.97 7.17 8.08
CA ARG A 109 -33.97 7.02 7.01
C ARG A 109 -35.06 6.01 7.38
N GLY A 110 -34.91 5.33 8.52
CA GLY A 110 -35.77 4.24 8.94
C GLY A 110 -35.47 2.93 8.22
N THR A 111 -34.30 2.83 7.58
CA THR A 111 -33.84 1.58 6.96
C THR A 111 -33.40 0.63 8.05
N ILE A 112 -34.05 -0.52 8.12
CA ILE A 112 -33.74 -1.61 9.03
C ILE A 112 -32.80 -2.58 8.32
N GLN A 113 -31.75 -3.01 9.00
CA GLN A 113 -30.87 -4.09 8.55
C GLN A 113 -30.86 -5.20 9.60
N THR A 114 -31.06 -6.44 9.17
CA THR A 114 -30.92 -7.63 10.02
C THR A 114 -29.98 -8.61 9.37
N HIS A 115 -29.18 -9.30 10.19
CA HIS A 115 -28.21 -10.26 9.69
C HIS A 115 -28.51 -11.62 10.31
N ALA A 116 -28.20 -12.69 9.58
CA ALA A 116 -28.25 -14.06 10.06
C ALA A 116 -26.85 -14.68 10.04
N TRP A 117 -26.61 -15.62 10.95
CA TRP A 117 -25.36 -16.35 11.08
C TRP A 117 -25.61 -17.85 11.10
N ASP A 118 -24.62 -18.62 10.67
CA ASP A 118 -24.59 -20.05 10.89
C ASP A 118 -24.15 -20.42 12.33
N VAL A 119 -24.10 -21.71 12.62
CA VAL A 119 -23.71 -22.25 13.94
C VAL A 119 -22.25 -21.99 14.31
N LEU A 120 -21.42 -21.52 13.36
CA LEU A 120 -20.02 -21.14 13.58
C LEU A 120 -19.85 -19.62 13.72
N GLY A 121 -20.94 -18.86 13.75
CA GLY A 121 -20.91 -17.40 13.87
C GLY A 121 -20.53 -16.68 12.58
N ARG A 122 -20.62 -17.34 11.41
CA ARG A 122 -20.31 -16.75 10.10
C ARG A 122 -21.58 -16.15 9.49
N PRO A 123 -21.54 -14.94 8.90
CA PRO A 123 -22.72 -14.31 8.30
C PRO A 123 -23.19 -15.07 7.06
N VAL A 124 -24.49 -15.34 6.96
CA VAL A 124 -25.10 -16.11 5.85
C VAL A 124 -26.09 -15.31 5.02
N SER A 125 -26.78 -14.33 5.60
CA SER A 125 -27.66 -13.42 4.86
C SER A 125 -27.84 -12.09 5.58
N GLY A 126 -28.20 -11.08 4.81
CA GLY A 126 -28.63 -9.79 5.32
C GLY A 126 -29.93 -9.37 4.66
N ILE A 127 -30.89 -9.01 5.49
CA ILE A 127 -32.18 -8.48 5.08
C ILE A 127 -32.14 -6.98 5.31
N GLU A 128 -32.59 -6.23 4.32
CA GLU A 128 -32.82 -4.80 4.45
C GLU A 128 -34.30 -4.47 4.26
N GLN A 129 -34.77 -3.44 4.94
CA GLN A 129 -36.13 -2.94 4.81
C GLN A 129 -36.09 -1.41 4.89
N ALA A 130 -36.35 -0.74 3.78
CA ALA A 130 -36.57 0.70 3.79
C ALA A 130 -37.89 1.06 4.51
N ALA A 131 -37.98 2.29 5.01
CA ALA A 131 -39.17 2.73 5.74
C ALA A 131 -40.42 2.68 4.86
N GLY A 132 -41.38 1.82 5.23
CA GLY A 132 -42.64 1.63 4.51
C GLY A 132 -42.60 0.55 3.42
N ASP A 133 -41.43 0.01 3.11
CA ASP A 133 -41.26 -1.04 2.09
C ASP A 133 -41.30 -2.44 2.72
N ALA A 134 -41.47 -3.45 1.87
CA ALA A 134 -41.30 -4.85 2.26
C ALA A 134 -39.80 -5.15 2.50
N PRO A 135 -39.46 -6.03 3.47
CA PRO A 135 -38.10 -6.50 3.64
C PRO A 135 -37.65 -7.31 2.42
N ARG A 136 -36.39 -7.15 2.01
CA ARG A 136 -35.74 -7.97 0.98
C ARG A 136 -34.45 -8.57 1.50
N THR A 137 -34.09 -9.75 1.02
CA THR A 137 -32.77 -10.34 1.23
C THR A 137 -31.77 -9.66 0.30
N ALA A 138 -31.04 -8.65 0.80
CA ALA A 138 -30.12 -7.84 0.02
C ALA A 138 -28.83 -8.58 -0.36
N TRP A 139 -28.39 -9.51 0.48
CA TRP A 139 -27.22 -10.34 0.20
C TRP A 139 -27.30 -11.71 0.87
N ARG A 140 -26.63 -12.70 0.26
CA ARG A 140 -26.45 -14.05 0.80
C ARG A 140 -24.99 -14.49 0.67
N LYS A 141 -24.52 -15.30 1.60
CA LYS A 141 -23.17 -15.87 1.64
C LYS A 141 -23.23 -17.36 1.89
N GLU A 142 -22.42 -18.10 1.15
CA GLU A 142 -22.29 -19.55 1.28
C GLU A 142 -20.84 -19.96 1.44
N TYR A 143 -20.59 -20.98 2.26
CA TYR A 143 -19.24 -21.39 2.65
C TYR A 143 -18.88 -22.76 2.07
N GLY A 144 -17.61 -22.94 1.70
CA GLY A 144 -17.17 -24.13 0.94
C GLY A 144 -17.31 -25.45 1.70
N ASP A 145 -17.35 -25.42 3.04
CA ASP A 145 -17.68 -26.59 3.87
C ASP A 145 -19.17 -26.96 3.85
N ALA A 146 -20.04 -26.07 3.38
CA ALA A 146 -21.50 -26.28 3.30
C ALA A 146 -21.99 -26.60 1.88
N VAL A 147 -21.48 -25.91 0.85
CA VAL A 147 -22.03 -25.98 -0.52
C VAL A 147 -21.10 -26.61 -1.56
N VAL A 148 -19.85 -26.91 -1.21
CA VAL A 148 -18.89 -27.58 -2.10
C VAL A 148 -18.66 -29.01 -1.62
N SER A 149 -18.44 -29.94 -2.55
CA SER A 149 -18.14 -31.32 -2.20
C SER A 149 -16.93 -31.38 -1.24
N PRO A 150 -16.91 -32.24 -0.20
CA PRO A 150 -15.79 -32.30 0.73
C PRO A 150 -14.41 -32.59 0.11
N GLU A 151 -14.42 -33.27 -1.04
CA GLU A 151 -13.22 -33.53 -1.85
C GLU A 151 -12.76 -32.26 -2.57
N ASP A 152 -13.64 -31.57 -3.30
CA ASP A 152 -13.28 -30.36 -4.04
C ASP A 152 -12.91 -29.21 -3.09
N ALA A 153 -13.62 -29.07 -1.97
CA ALA A 153 -13.30 -28.09 -0.94
C ALA A 153 -11.92 -28.34 -0.33
N TYR A 154 -11.49 -29.60 -0.22
CA TYR A 154 -10.13 -29.95 0.22
C TYR A 154 -9.10 -29.65 -0.87
N ARG A 155 -9.35 -30.09 -2.11
CA ARG A 155 -8.41 -29.95 -3.23
C ARG A 155 -8.14 -28.49 -3.59
N ASN A 156 -9.12 -27.61 -3.37
CA ASN A 156 -9.06 -26.19 -3.75
C ASN A 156 -8.93 -25.23 -2.55
N ASN A 157 -8.69 -25.74 -1.34
CA ASN A 157 -8.56 -24.96 -0.10
C ASN A 157 -9.77 -24.04 0.22
N LEU A 158 -11.00 -24.56 0.06
CA LEU A 158 -12.24 -23.78 0.23
C LEU A 158 -12.98 -24.04 1.56
N ARG A 159 -12.49 -24.96 2.40
CA ARG A 159 -13.12 -25.25 3.69
C ARG A 159 -13.09 -24.02 4.60
N GLY A 160 -14.24 -23.58 5.10
CA GLY A 160 -14.35 -22.39 5.93
C GLY A 160 -14.40 -21.06 5.16
N VAL A 161 -14.16 -21.09 3.85
CA VAL A 161 -14.10 -19.90 2.99
C VAL A 161 -15.49 -19.56 2.47
N CYS A 162 -15.85 -18.27 2.43
CA CYS A 162 -17.03 -17.80 1.71
C CYS A 162 -16.81 -18.00 0.20
N VAL A 163 -17.45 -19.02 -0.38
CA VAL A 163 -17.28 -19.40 -1.78
C VAL A 163 -18.28 -18.74 -2.71
N HIS A 164 -19.46 -18.35 -2.22
CA HIS A 164 -20.44 -17.58 -2.97
C HIS A 164 -20.85 -16.34 -2.18
N GLN A 165 -20.83 -15.18 -2.83
CA GLN A 165 -21.37 -13.94 -2.32
C GLN A 165 -22.35 -13.36 -3.35
N TYR A 166 -23.64 -13.38 -2.98
CA TYR A 166 -24.73 -12.75 -3.70
C TYR A 166 -24.99 -11.37 -3.11
N ASP A 167 -24.98 -10.31 -3.92
CA ASP A 167 -25.29 -8.94 -3.50
C ASP A 167 -25.84 -8.11 -4.68
N ASP A 168 -26.06 -6.81 -4.50
CA ASP A 168 -26.60 -5.93 -5.56
C ASP A 168 -25.70 -5.84 -6.82
N GLY A 169 -24.48 -6.39 -6.78
CA GLY A 169 -23.60 -6.54 -7.93
C GLY A 169 -23.68 -7.90 -8.63
N GLY A 170 -24.55 -8.81 -8.21
CA GLY A 170 -24.68 -10.18 -8.72
C GLY A 170 -23.98 -11.22 -7.83
N LEU A 171 -23.32 -12.22 -8.44
CA LEU A 171 -22.63 -13.31 -7.74
C LEU A 171 -21.12 -13.22 -7.95
N LEU A 172 -20.37 -13.20 -6.85
CA LEU A 172 -18.93 -13.47 -6.82
C LEU A 172 -18.69 -14.89 -6.26
N SER A 173 -18.03 -15.73 -7.05
CA SER A 173 -17.64 -17.08 -6.65
C SER A 173 -16.12 -17.19 -6.47
N ILE A 174 -15.67 -17.79 -5.37
CA ILE A 174 -14.25 -18.16 -5.13
C ILE A 174 -14.10 -19.66 -5.41
N ASN A 175 -13.33 -19.98 -6.45
CA ASN A 175 -13.23 -21.35 -6.95
C ASN A 175 -11.96 -22.08 -6.49
N ALA A 176 -10.89 -21.34 -6.19
CA ALA A 176 -9.65 -21.93 -5.68
C ALA A 176 -8.81 -20.92 -4.89
N ILE A 177 -8.14 -21.41 -3.84
CA ILE A 177 -7.24 -20.64 -2.98
C ILE A 177 -5.88 -21.35 -2.88
N ALA A 178 -4.80 -20.58 -2.84
CA ALA A 178 -3.45 -21.10 -2.63
C ALA A 178 -3.21 -21.54 -1.18
N LEU A 179 -2.17 -22.37 -0.97
CA LEU A 179 -1.70 -22.69 0.39
C LEU A 179 -1.22 -21.47 1.17
N SER A 180 -0.77 -20.43 0.45
CA SER A 180 -0.62 -19.12 1.04
C SER A 180 -2.02 -18.71 1.46
N GLY A 181 -2.91 -18.41 0.53
CA GLY A 181 -4.29 -17.96 0.75
C GLY A 181 -4.77 -16.96 -0.29
N ALA A 182 -3.88 -16.61 -1.22
CA ALA A 182 -4.25 -15.87 -2.40
C ALA A 182 -5.38 -16.60 -3.13
N VAL A 183 -6.39 -15.83 -3.56
CA VAL A 183 -7.46 -16.31 -4.44
C VAL A 183 -6.84 -16.64 -5.79
N LEU A 184 -6.78 -17.92 -6.14
CA LEU A 184 -6.21 -18.40 -7.41
C LEU A 184 -7.21 -18.34 -8.56
N GLN A 185 -8.51 -18.46 -8.26
CA GLN A 185 -9.56 -18.35 -9.25
C GLN A 185 -10.83 -17.77 -8.63
N GLN A 186 -11.41 -16.80 -9.32
CA GLN A 186 -12.72 -16.24 -9.00
C GLN A 186 -13.55 -16.05 -10.26
N THR A 187 -14.87 -16.11 -10.09
CA THR A 187 -15.85 -15.93 -11.17
C THR A 187 -16.86 -14.86 -10.77
N LYS A 188 -17.08 -13.87 -11.63
CA LYS A 188 -18.14 -12.86 -11.45
C LYS A 188 -19.28 -13.13 -12.43
N ARG A 189 -20.52 -13.19 -11.95
CA ARG A 189 -21.74 -13.12 -12.77
C ARG A 189 -22.51 -11.86 -12.36
N PHE A 190 -22.87 -11.02 -13.33
CA PHE A 190 -23.65 -9.81 -13.07
C PHE A 190 -25.15 -10.12 -13.04
N LEU A 191 -25.94 -9.19 -12.50
CA LEU A 191 -27.38 -9.22 -12.62
C LEU A 191 -27.82 -8.98 -14.07
N ASN A 192 -28.87 -9.67 -14.50
CA ASN A 192 -29.51 -9.44 -15.81
C ASN A 192 -30.03 -8.01 -15.95
N ASP A 193 -30.60 -7.46 -14.88
CA ASP A 193 -31.05 -6.07 -14.79
C ASP A 193 -29.98 -5.20 -14.11
N ALA A 194 -29.56 -4.13 -14.80
CA ALA A 194 -28.58 -3.16 -14.30
C ALA A 194 -29.15 -2.19 -13.26
N GLU A 195 -30.47 -2.04 -13.21
CA GLU A 195 -31.17 -1.14 -12.27
C GLU A 195 -31.84 -1.91 -11.12
N GLY A 196 -31.98 -3.23 -11.26
CA GLY A 196 -32.66 -4.11 -10.34
C GLY A 196 -32.00 -4.21 -8.97
N LYS A 197 -32.83 -4.29 -7.92
CA LYS A 197 -32.43 -4.63 -6.55
C LYS A 197 -32.96 -6.03 -6.22
N PRO A 198 -32.12 -7.07 -6.23
CA PRO A 198 -32.58 -8.43 -6.02
C PRO A 198 -33.13 -8.61 -4.59
N ASP A 199 -34.23 -9.35 -4.48
CA ASP A 199 -34.61 -10.05 -3.25
C ASP A 199 -34.14 -11.49 -3.40
N TRP A 200 -32.95 -11.80 -2.89
CA TRP A 200 -32.27 -13.05 -3.17
C TRP A 200 -33.08 -14.25 -2.64
N PRO A 201 -33.62 -15.11 -3.53
CA PRO A 201 -34.41 -16.26 -3.10
C PRO A 201 -33.52 -17.30 -2.43
N GLU A 202 -34.11 -18.22 -1.66
CA GLU A 202 -33.35 -19.35 -1.08
C GLU A 202 -33.00 -20.43 -2.12
N ASN A 203 -33.76 -20.49 -3.23
CA ASN A 203 -33.63 -21.51 -4.26
C ASN A 203 -32.58 -21.13 -5.32
N ASP A 204 -31.59 -21.99 -5.53
CA ASP A 204 -30.48 -21.75 -6.47
C ASP A 204 -30.94 -21.49 -7.91
N THR A 205 -31.94 -22.22 -8.41
CA THR A 205 -32.49 -22.00 -9.76
C THR A 205 -33.13 -20.62 -9.89
N ALA A 206 -33.79 -20.14 -8.84
CA ALA A 206 -34.35 -18.80 -8.81
C ALA A 206 -33.26 -17.72 -8.65
N CYS A 207 -32.17 -17.99 -7.93
CA CYS A 207 -30.98 -17.13 -7.91
C CYS A 207 -30.35 -17.01 -9.31
N ASP A 208 -30.17 -18.15 -9.99
CA ASP A 208 -29.59 -18.21 -11.34
C ASP A 208 -30.40 -17.42 -12.36
N ALA A 209 -31.73 -17.41 -12.24
CA ALA A 209 -32.61 -16.64 -13.14
C ALA A 209 -32.40 -15.11 -13.05
N LEU A 210 -31.81 -14.61 -11.96
CA LEU A 210 -31.48 -13.18 -11.77
C LEU A 210 -30.10 -12.82 -12.35
N LEU A 211 -29.28 -13.82 -12.64
CA LEU A 211 -27.88 -13.67 -13.05
C LEU A 211 -27.73 -13.89 -14.55
N GLU A 212 -26.72 -13.25 -15.14
CA GLU A 212 -26.31 -13.53 -16.51
C GLU A 212 -25.80 -14.97 -16.64
N ASP A 213 -26.06 -15.60 -17.80
CA ASP A 213 -25.63 -16.99 -18.06
C ASP A 213 -24.10 -17.15 -18.08
N SER A 214 -23.39 -16.14 -18.59
CA SER A 214 -21.93 -16.15 -18.72
C SER A 214 -21.23 -15.60 -17.48
N GLY A 215 -20.26 -16.34 -16.95
CA GLY A 215 -19.36 -15.87 -15.89
C GLY A 215 -18.04 -15.30 -16.42
N PHE A 216 -17.53 -14.29 -15.74
CA PHE A 216 -16.22 -13.66 -15.98
C PHE A 216 -15.19 -14.26 -15.03
N ILE A 217 -14.30 -15.10 -15.55
CA ILE A 217 -13.34 -15.87 -14.74
C ILE A 217 -11.99 -15.15 -14.72
N SER A 218 -11.47 -14.83 -13.54
CA SER A 218 -10.11 -14.32 -13.38
C SER A 218 -9.25 -15.32 -12.62
N THR A 219 -7.98 -15.46 -13.00
CA THR A 219 -7.05 -16.39 -12.35
C THR A 219 -5.76 -15.70 -11.93
N ILE A 220 -5.17 -16.19 -10.84
CA ILE A 220 -3.90 -15.70 -10.30
C ILE A 220 -2.98 -16.90 -10.08
N VAL A 221 -1.70 -16.71 -10.33
CA VAL A 221 -0.63 -17.59 -9.87
C VAL A 221 0.25 -16.81 -8.90
N ALA A 222 0.28 -17.28 -7.66
CA ALA A 222 1.01 -16.64 -6.56
C ALA A 222 2.28 -17.42 -6.20
N ASN A 223 3.27 -16.71 -5.68
CA ASN A 223 4.46 -17.31 -5.11
C ASN A 223 4.16 -17.87 -3.69
N ALA A 224 5.18 -18.48 -3.05
CA ALA A 224 5.03 -19.05 -1.72
C ALA A 224 4.65 -18.03 -0.62
N ALA A 225 4.93 -16.74 -0.82
CA ALA A 225 4.52 -15.66 0.09
C ALA A 225 3.11 -15.11 -0.21
N GLY A 226 2.43 -15.63 -1.23
CA GLY A 226 1.12 -15.16 -1.68
C GLY A 226 1.15 -13.97 -2.63
N ALA A 227 2.32 -13.43 -2.99
CA ALA A 227 2.41 -12.35 -3.95
C ALA A 227 2.15 -12.87 -5.39
N PRO A 228 1.28 -12.22 -6.17
CA PRO A 228 0.96 -12.65 -7.54
C PRO A 228 2.16 -12.42 -8.47
N PHE A 229 2.65 -13.46 -9.15
CA PHE A 229 3.65 -13.28 -10.23
C PHE A 229 3.03 -13.44 -11.61
N SER A 230 1.78 -13.88 -11.69
CA SER A 230 0.99 -13.86 -12.92
C SER A 230 -0.50 -13.72 -12.57
N TRP A 231 -1.24 -12.93 -13.35
CA TRP A 231 -2.70 -12.98 -13.34
C TRP A 231 -3.25 -12.93 -14.75
N THR A 232 -4.41 -13.54 -14.95
CA THR A 232 -5.12 -13.58 -16.21
C THR A 232 -6.53 -13.05 -15.98
N ASP A 233 -6.91 -12.03 -16.74
CA ASP A 233 -8.26 -11.45 -16.68
C ASP A 233 -9.30 -12.35 -17.37
N SER A 234 -10.57 -11.93 -17.31
CA SER A 234 -11.68 -12.69 -17.90
C SER A 234 -11.71 -12.75 -19.42
N GLN A 235 -10.84 -12.01 -20.10
CA GLN A 235 -10.70 -12.03 -21.56
C GLN A 235 -9.41 -12.72 -22.00
N ASN A 236 -8.76 -13.44 -21.08
CA ASN A 236 -7.51 -14.17 -21.29
C ASN A 236 -6.28 -13.29 -21.57
N ASN A 237 -6.30 -12.01 -21.20
CA ASN A 237 -5.07 -11.21 -21.17
C ASN A 237 -4.32 -11.54 -19.89
N ARG A 238 -3.02 -11.76 -20.01
CA ARG A 238 -2.16 -12.23 -18.94
C ARG A 238 -1.08 -11.21 -18.63
N VAL A 239 -1.01 -10.74 -17.39
CA VAL A 239 0.12 -9.96 -16.92
C VAL A 239 1.01 -10.83 -16.04
N ALA A 240 2.31 -10.68 -16.21
CA ALA A 240 3.33 -11.34 -15.40
C ALA A 240 4.20 -10.29 -14.69
N THR A 241 4.43 -10.50 -13.40
CA THR A 241 5.26 -9.66 -12.54
C THR A 241 6.48 -10.45 -12.07
N PHE A 242 7.65 -9.85 -12.20
CA PHE A 242 8.91 -10.43 -11.75
C PHE A 242 9.39 -9.64 -10.53
N TYR A 243 9.97 -10.38 -9.58
CA TYR A 243 10.44 -9.82 -8.32
C TYR A 243 11.94 -10.01 -8.18
N ASP A 244 12.61 -9.06 -7.54
CA ASP A 244 14.01 -9.19 -7.17
C ASP A 244 14.20 -10.02 -5.89
N VAL A 245 15.45 -10.12 -5.42
CA VAL A 245 15.80 -10.87 -4.20
C VAL A 245 15.18 -10.29 -2.92
N SER A 246 14.79 -9.00 -2.93
CA SER A 246 14.11 -8.35 -1.81
C SER A 246 12.60 -8.62 -1.80
N GLY A 247 12.06 -9.12 -2.92
CA GLY A 247 10.62 -9.30 -3.12
C GLY A 247 9.93 -8.07 -3.69
N ALA A 248 10.69 -7.04 -4.10
CA ALA A 248 10.14 -5.89 -4.81
C ALA A 248 9.94 -6.22 -6.29
N THR A 249 8.85 -5.72 -6.89
CA THR A 249 8.64 -5.82 -8.35
C THR A 249 9.82 -5.18 -9.06
N CYS A 250 10.44 -5.89 -10.02
CA CYS A 250 11.54 -5.38 -10.83
C CYS A 250 11.18 -5.26 -12.31
N ARG A 251 10.23 -6.07 -12.82
CA ARG A 251 9.80 -6.09 -14.22
C ARG A 251 8.36 -6.52 -14.34
N GLN A 252 7.66 -6.05 -15.37
CA GLN A 252 6.28 -6.46 -15.67
C GLN A 252 6.03 -6.56 -17.18
N THR A 253 5.27 -7.58 -17.60
CA THR A 253 4.92 -7.81 -19.01
C THR A 253 3.45 -8.15 -19.17
N LEU A 254 2.83 -7.74 -20.26
CA LEU A 254 1.46 -8.07 -20.66
C LEU A 254 1.46 -8.93 -21.93
N GLN A 255 0.76 -10.05 -21.90
CA GLN A 255 0.42 -10.85 -23.06
C GLN A 255 -1.07 -10.72 -23.32
N LEU A 256 -1.44 -10.07 -24.44
CA LEU A 256 -2.83 -9.98 -24.86
C LEU A 256 -3.34 -11.32 -25.35
N ALA A 257 -4.66 -11.53 -25.24
CA ALA A 257 -5.31 -12.75 -25.69
C ALA A 257 -5.00 -13.03 -27.17
N GLY A 258 -4.65 -14.29 -27.48
CA GLY A 258 -4.29 -14.72 -28.82
C GLY A 258 -2.90 -14.27 -29.32
N GLN A 259 -2.18 -13.41 -28.59
CA GLN A 259 -0.81 -13.01 -28.94
C GLN A 259 0.23 -13.93 -28.29
N THR A 260 1.31 -14.22 -29.01
CA THR A 260 2.38 -15.11 -28.53
C THR A 260 3.56 -14.38 -27.89
N THR A 261 3.71 -13.08 -28.18
CA THR A 261 4.83 -12.27 -27.70
C THR A 261 4.34 -11.29 -26.63
N PRO A 262 4.82 -11.40 -25.38
CA PRO A 262 4.48 -10.42 -24.34
C PRO A 262 5.07 -9.04 -24.64
N LEU A 263 4.27 -8.00 -24.43
CA LEU A 263 4.70 -6.61 -24.37
C LEU A 263 5.33 -6.33 -23.00
N THR A 264 6.46 -5.62 -22.98
CA THR A 264 7.04 -5.12 -21.72
C THR A 264 6.30 -3.87 -21.29
N LEU A 265 5.84 -3.84 -20.03
CA LEU A 265 5.19 -2.66 -19.43
C LEU A 265 6.14 -1.88 -18.52
N LEU A 266 6.96 -2.61 -17.75
CA LEU A 266 8.04 -2.11 -16.90
C LEU A 266 9.27 -2.97 -17.19
N GLU A 267 10.38 -2.33 -17.58
CA GLU A 267 11.62 -3.03 -17.89
C GLU A 267 12.50 -3.20 -16.65
N ASN A 268 12.64 -2.14 -15.84
CA ASN A 268 13.43 -2.18 -14.61
C ASN A 268 12.93 -1.15 -13.59
N ILE A 269 13.15 -1.41 -12.32
CA ILE A 269 13.02 -0.42 -11.25
C ILE A 269 14.13 -0.65 -10.23
N ALA A 270 14.79 0.44 -9.85
CA ALA A 270 15.89 0.44 -8.89
C ALA A 270 15.46 1.20 -7.63
N PHE A 271 15.91 0.70 -6.48
CA PHE A 271 15.64 1.29 -5.18
C PHE A 271 16.93 1.81 -4.54
N ASN A 272 16.82 2.89 -3.78
CA ASN A 272 17.91 3.38 -2.95
C ASN A 272 18.09 2.47 -1.69
N PRO A 273 19.15 2.66 -0.88
CA PRO A 273 19.41 1.80 0.29
C PRO A 273 18.32 1.79 1.35
N VAL A 274 17.47 2.83 1.41
CA VAL A 274 16.31 2.89 2.31
C VAL A 274 15.04 2.34 1.66
N GLY A 275 15.13 1.76 0.47
CA GLY A 275 14.03 1.09 -0.24
C GLY A 275 12.99 2.03 -0.84
N LEU A 276 13.35 3.29 -1.12
CA LEU A 276 12.55 4.20 -1.96
C LEU A 276 12.98 4.04 -3.41
N ILE A 277 12.07 4.27 -4.34
CA ILE A 277 12.34 4.14 -5.79
C ILE A 277 13.34 5.21 -6.19
N ALA A 278 14.47 4.84 -6.78
CA ALA A 278 15.48 5.78 -7.29
C ALA A 278 15.33 6.00 -8.80
N GLU A 279 14.99 4.95 -9.53
CA GLU A 279 14.85 4.98 -10.99
C GLU A 279 13.83 3.93 -11.45
N GLU A 280 13.07 4.26 -12.48
CA GLU A 280 12.11 3.39 -13.14
C GLU A 280 12.26 3.49 -14.66
N ILE A 281 12.35 2.36 -15.37
CA ILE A 281 12.41 2.30 -16.82
C ILE A 281 11.12 1.64 -17.32
N SER A 282 10.25 2.45 -17.90
CA SER A 282 8.99 2.00 -18.50
C SER A 282 9.23 1.23 -19.80
N GLY A 283 8.29 0.35 -20.16
CA GLY A 283 8.35 -0.47 -21.37
C GLY A 283 8.36 0.31 -22.69
N ASN A 284 7.94 1.58 -22.67
CA ASN A 284 8.04 2.51 -23.81
C ASN A 284 9.40 3.24 -23.89
N GLY A 285 10.37 2.87 -23.06
CA GLY A 285 11.73 3.44 -23.05
C GLY A 285 11.88 4.77 -22.31
N VAL A 286 10.83 5.22 -21.60
CA VAL A 286 10.91 6.40 -20.72
C VAL A 286 11.56 6.00 -19.40
N THR A 287 12.57 6.76 -18.99
CA THR A 287 13.25 6.60 -17.70
C THR A 287 12.80 7.71 -16.76
N THR A 288 12.28 7.34 -15.60
CA THR A 288 11.89 8.27 -14.54
C THR A 288 12.85 8.14 -13.37
N THR A 289 13.48 9.23 -12.95
CA THR A 289 14.39 9.27 -11.79
C THR A 289 13.78 10.08 -10.65
N TYR A 290 14.07 9.66 -9.42
CA TYR A 290 13.53 10.24 -8.20
C TYR A 290 14.68 10.58 -7.25
N SER A 291 14.67 11.81 -6.73
CA SER A 291 15.58 12.25 -5.69
C SER A 291 14.79 12.60 -4.43
N TYR A 292 15.42 12.42 -3.28
CA TYR A 292 14.81 12.67 -1.98
C TYR A 292 15.70 13.57 -1.15
N GLU A 293 15.10 14.42 -0.32
CA GLU A 293 15.83 15.17 0.70
C GLU A 293 16.46 14.18 1.70
N PRO A 294 17.78 14.16 1.88
CA PRO A 294 18.46 13.17 2.73
C PRO A 294 17.98 13.17 4.19
N GLU A 295 17.59 14.34 4.71
CA GLU A 295 17.21 14.56 6.10
C GLU A 295 15.79 14.08 6.42
N THR A 296 14.86 14.15 5.45
CA THR A 296 13.43 13.88 5.67
C THR A 296 12.89 12.73 4.83
N LEU A 297 13.66 12.26 3.84
CA LEU A 297 13.27 11.27 2.83
C LEU A 297 12.06 11.69 1.98
N ARG A 298 11.69 12.98 1.98
CA ARG A 298 10.63 13.53 1.13
C ARG A 298 11.12 13.62 -0.31
N LEU A 299 10.23 13.36 -1.26
CA LEU A 299 10.54 13.44 -2.68
C LEU A 299 10.87 14.88 -3.06
N HIS A 300 12.09 15.15 -3.53
CA HIS A 300 12.55 16.47 -3.90
C HIS A 300 12.43 16.71 -5.41
N ASN A 301 12.85 15.76 -6.24
CA ASN A 301 12.68 15.85 -7.69
C ASN A 301 12.10 14.57 -8.31
N LEU A 302 11.43 14.76 -9.45
CA LEU A 302 10.91 13.72 -10.31
C LEU A 302 11.17 14.12 -11.77
N HIS A 303 12.01 13.35 -12.45
CA HIS A 303 12.45 13.63 -13.83
C HIS A 303 12.08 12.47 -14.75
N ALA A 304 11.26 12.70 -15.77
CA ALA A 304 10.91 11.71 -16.79
C ALA A 304 11.54 12.08 -18.13
N VAL A 305 12.39 11.21 -18.66
CA VAL A 305 13.18 11.42 -19.88
C VAL A 305 12.91 10.30 -20.88
N ARG A 306 12.64 10.67 -22.12
CA ARG A 306 12.51 9.72 -23.23
C ARG A 306 13.88 9.19 -23.67
N SER A 307 13.91 8.02 -24.30
CA SER A 307 15.12 7.38 -24.83
C SER A 307 15.96 8.26 -25.77
N ASP A 308 15.39 9.27 -26.42
CA ASP A 308 16.11 10.24 -27.25
C ASP A 308 16.57 11.51 -26.49
N SER A 309 16.58 11.45 -25.15
CA SER A 309 16.91 12.55 -24.24
C SER A 309 15.92 13.71 -24.20
N SER A 310 14.73 13.56 -24.80
CA SER A 310 13.66 14.55 -24.63
C SER A 310 13.14 14.54 -23.19
N MET A 311 13.20 15.69 -22.51
CA MET A 311 12.60 15.85 -21.19
C MET A 311 11.08 15.94 -21.32
N LEU A 312 10.36 15.03 -20.65
CA LEU A 312 8.90 14.97 -20.67
C LEU A 312 8.29 15.61 -19.42
N GLN A 313 8.97 15.50 -18.29
CA GLN A 313 8.56 16.08 -17.01
C GLN A 313 9.79 16.32 -16.12
N ASP A 314 9.85 17.47 -15.46
CA ASP A 314 10.93 17.85 -14.53
C ASP A 314 10.29 18.61 -13.37
N LEU A 315 9.84 17.85 -12.36
CA LEU A 315 9.16 18.39 -11.18
C LEU A 315 10.14 18.56 -10.02
N THR A 316 10.12 19.73 -9.40
CA THR A 316 10.79 20.01 -8.12
C THR A 316 9.77 20.40 -7.07
N TYR A 317 9.95 19.89 -5.85
CA TYR A 317 9.05 20.09 -4.71
C TYR A 317 9.75 20.82 -3.57
N ASP A 318 9.14 21.92 -3.13
CA ASP A 318 9.54 22.62 -1.90
C ASP A 318 8.53 22.37 -0.79
N TYR A 319 9.05 22.20 0.43
CA TYR A 319 8.27 21.90 1.62
C TYR A 319 8.49 22.94 2.70
N ASP A 320 7.46 23.19 3.50
CA ASP A 320 7.66 23.81 4.80
C ASP A 320 8.23 22.78 5.81
N PRO A 321 8.64 23.20 7.03
CA PRO A 321 9.24 22.28 8.00
C PRO A 321 8.35 21.09 8.40
N VAL A 322 7.03 21.22 8.34
CA VAL A 322 6.10 20.13 8.69
C VAL A 322 5.75 19.24 7.50
N GLY A 323 6.14 19.63 6.29
CA GLY A 323 5.99 18.84 5.07
C GLY A 323 4.83 19.24 4.18
N ASN A 324 4.22 20.40 4.39
CA ASN A 324 3.27 20.94 3.42
C ASN A 324 4.03 21.38 2.17
N ARG A 325 3.51 21.05 0.99
CA ARG A 325 4.10 21.47 -0.29
C ARG A 325 3.83 22.94 -0.53
N THR A 326 4.86 23.76 -0.57
CA THR A 326 4.73 25.21 -0.76
C THR A 326 4.95 25.63 -2.21
N VAL A 327 5.79 24.91 -2.95
CA VAL A 327 6.03 25.13 -4.37
C VAL A 327 6.12 23.80 -5.11
N ILE A 328 5.55 23.76 -6.31
CA ILE A 328 5.85 22.73 -7.31
C ILE A 328 6.25 23.44 -8.60
N THR A 329 7.46 23.20 -9.09
CA THR A 329 7.95 23.76 -10.33
C THR A 329 8.09 22.67 -11.38
N ASP A 330 7.49 22.86 -12.56
CA ASP A 330 7.75 22.05 -13.76
C ASP A 330 8.68 22.79 -14.73
N SER A 331 9.95 22.41 -14.78
CA SER A 331 10.96 23.08 -15.61
C SER A 331 10.79 22.79 -17.11
N THR A 332 9.94 21.83 -17.50
CA THR A 332 9.63 21.58 -18.92
C THR A 332 8.72 22.64 -19.51
N VAL A 333 8.01 23.37 -18.65
CA VAL A 333 7.11 24.45 -19.04
C VAL A 333 7.91 25.72 -19.27
N ASN A 334 8.26 25.96 -20.54
CA ASN A 334 8.86 27.22 -20.96
C ASN A 334 7.95 28.41 -20.65
N ILE A 335 8.55 29.54 -20.24
CA ILE A 335 7.83 30.79 -20.09
C ILE A 335 7.25 31.21 -21.44
N ARG A 336 5.92 31.32 -21.50
CA ARG A 336 5.19 31.71 -22.72
C ARG A 336 4.30 32.90 -22.43
N TYR A 337 4.04 33.68 -23.48
CA TYR A 337 3.21 34.88 -23.41
C TYR A 337 1.91 34.67 -24.17
N TYR A 338 0.78 34.96 -23.53
CA TYR A 338 -0.54 34.96 -24.15
C TYR A 338 -1.40 36.07 -23.53
N ARG A 339 -2.07 36.87 -24.38
CA ARG A 339 -2.86 38.05 -23.96
C ARG A 339 -2.13 38.96 -22.93
N ASN A 340 -0.86 39.27 -23.20
CA ASN A 340 0.01 40.10 -22.36
C ASN A 340 0.24 39.56 -20.92
N GLN A 341 0.01 38.27 -20.68
CA GLN A 341 0.39 37.58 -19.44
C GLN A 341 1.46 36.54 -19.74
N SER A 342 2.38 36.35 -18.80
CA SER A 342 3.38 35.27 -18.83
C SER A 342 2.97 34.16 -17.88
N THR A 343 3.05 32.91 -18.32
CA THR A 343 2.88 31.73 -17.47
C THR A 343 4.18 30.92 -17.42
N SER A 344 4.47 30.31 -16.26
CA SER A 344 5.55 29.34 -16.03
C SER A 344 4.97 28.01 -15.57
N GLY A 345 5.83 27.02 -15.27
CA GLY A 345 5.46 25.76 -14.63
C GLY A 345 5.33 25.83 -13.11
N ASP A 346 5.43 27.03 -12.52
CA ASP A 346 5.40 27.20 -11.07
C ASP A 346 3.96 27.17 -10.53
N ARG A 347 3.79 26.42 -9.44
CA ARG A 347 2.58 26.37 -8.64
C ARG A 347 2.95 26.68 -7.20
N ILE A 348 2.34 27.71 -6.63
CA ILE A 348 2.69 28.24 -5.31
C ILE A 348 1.49 28.09 -4.39
N PHE A 349 1.74 27.62 -3.17
CA PHE A 349 0.73 27.31 -2.18
C PHE A 349 1.06 27.94 -0.84
N THR A 350 0.06 28.48 -0.17
CA THR A 350 0.18 28.99 1.20
C THR A 350 -0.88 28.38 2.09
N TYR A 351 -0.54 28.20 3.35
CA TYR A 351 -1.37 27.53 4.34
C TYR A 351 -1.61 28.42 5.56
N ASP A 352 -2.71 28.20 6.27
CA ASP A 352 -2.91 28.75 7.61
C ASP A 352 -2.13 27.93 8.67
N ALA A 353 -2.18 28.35 9.94
CA ALA A 353 -1.52 27.64 11.03
C ALA A 353 -2.11 26.25 11.36
N LEU A 354 -3.28 25.90 10.81
CA LEU A 354 -3.84 24.55 10.85
C LEU A 354 -3.43 23.70 9.64
N TYR A 355 -2.61 24.24 8.75
CA TYR A 355 -2.18 23.62 7.49
C TYR A 355 -3.30 23.43 6.48
N GLN A 356 -4.34 24.26 6.53
CA GLN A 356 -5.37 24.34 5.51
C GLN A 356 -4.89 25.25 4.38
N LEU A 357 -5.11 24.85 3.13
CA LEU A 357 -4.68 25.61 1.96
C LEU A 357 -5.47 26.91 1.84
N ILE A 358 -4.83 28.07 1.98
CA ILE A 358 -5.50 29.39 1.91
C ILE A 358 -5.26 30.11 0.58
N SER A 359 -4.18 29.80 -0.14
CA SER A 359 -3.94 30.33 -1.49
C SER A 359 -3.24 29.32 -2.39
N ALA A 360 -3.57 29.35 -3.68
CA ALA A 360 -2.90 28.58 -4.70
C ALA A 360 -2.78 29.39 -6.00
N CYS A 361 -1.60 29.39 -6.60
CA CYS A 361 -1.35 29.95 -7.93
C CYS A 361 -0.92 28.86 -8.91
N GLY A 362 -1.20 29.07 -10.19
CA GLY A 362 -0.78 28.18 -11.27
C GLY A 362 -1.21 28.72 -12.63
N ARG A 363 -1.34 27.83 -13.62
CA ARG A 363 -1.83 28.17 -14.95
C ARG A 363 -3.08 27.37 -15.34
N GLU A 364 -3.82 27.89 -16.31
CA GLU A 364 -5.05 27.27 -16.80
C GLU A 364 -5.29 27.59 -18.28
N ASN A 365 -6.16 26.82 -18.95
CA ASN A 365 -6.56 27.09 -20.33
C ASN A 365 -7.21 28.48 -20.42
N ALA A 366 -6.77 29.30 -21.38
CA ALA A 366 -7.29 30.66 -21.57
C ALA A 366 -8.77 30.72 -22.02
N SER A 367 -9.32 29.58 -22.43
CA SER A 367 -10.74 29.39 -22.77
C SER A 367 -11.64 29.17 -21.54
N ASN A 368 -11.07 29.08 -20.32
CA ASN A 368 -11.82 28.92 -19.08
C ASN A 368 -12.50 30.24 -18.67
N THR A 369 -13.37 30.78 -19.52
CA THR A 369 -13.99 32.11 -19.36
C THR A 369 -15.25 32.10 -18.51
N GLN A 370 -15.60 30.96 -17.91
CA GLN A 370 -16.76 30.79 -17.03
C GLN A 370 -16.36 29.96 -15.80
N ALA A 371 -17.12 30.10 -14.71
CA ALA A 371 -16.88 29.33 -13.49
C ALA A 371 -17.13 27.83 -13.75
N PRO A 372 -16.09 26.97 -13.76
CA PRO A 372 -16.24 25.58 -14.20
C PRO A 372 -16.94 24.76 -13.12
N TYR A 373 -18.15 24.26 -13.42
CA TYR A 373 -18.89 23.35 -12.54
C TYR A 373 -18.41 21.91 -12.72
N ALA A 374 -19.20 21.06 -13.37
CA ALA A 374 -18.93 19.65 -13.57
C ALA A 374 -18.30 19.34 -14.93
N GLU A 375 -18.04 20.35 -15.77
CA GLU A 375 -17.50 20.16 -17.12
C GLU A 375 -15.98 20.19 -17.15
N LEU A 376 -15.40 19.52 -18.15
CA LEU A 376 -13.98 19.66 -18.47
C LEU A 376 -13.76 20.92 -19.30
N PRO A 377 -12.61 21.60 -19.16
CA PRO A 377 -12.29 22.73 -20.01
C PRO A 377 -12.12 22.28 -21.47
N THR A 378 -12.30 23.23 -22.41
CA THR A 378 -12.05 22.98 -23.83
C THR A 378 -10.63 22.47 -24.04
N LEU A 379 -10.49 21.41 -24.83
CA LEU A 379 -9.22 20.82 -25.17
C LEU A 379 -8.35 21.77 -26.00
N ILE A 380 -7.07 21.89 -25.65
CA ILE A 380 -6.08 22.61 -26.44
C ILE A 380 -4.99 21.65 -26.99
N PRO A 381 -4.25 22.02 -28.05
CA PRO A 381 -3.08 21.26 -28.49
C PRO A 381 -2.00 21.15 -27.41
N THR A 382 -1.22 20.06 -27.39
CA THR A 382 -0.15 19.82 -26.40
C THR A 382 0.98 20.86 -26.45
N ASP A 383 1.20 21.48 -27.59
CA ASP A 383 2.19 22.54 -27.81
C ASP A 383 1.60 23.95 -27.72
N SER A 384 0.35 24.10 -27.28
CA SER A 384 -0.35 25.38 -27.20
C SER A 384 0.30 26.34 -26.19
N ASN A 385 0.26 27.64 -26.50
CA ASN A 385 0.64 28.71 -25.58
C ASN A 385 -0.59 29.39 -24.94
N GLN A 386 -1.80 28.90 -25.19
CA GLN A 386 -3.07 29.51 -24.78
C GLN A 386 -3.41 29.24 -23.31
N THR A 387 -2.49 29.59 -22.41
CA THR A 387 -2.68 29.50 -20.96
C THR A 387 -2.58 30.87 -20.31
N LEU A 388 -3.29 31.07 -19.20
CA LEU A 388 -3.23 32.26 -18.36
C LEU A 388 -2.89 31.86 -16.91
N GLY A 389 -2.34 32.81 -16.15
CA GLY A 389 -2.09 32.60 -14.73
C GLY A 389 -3.39 32.69 -13.95
N TYR A 390 -3.51 31.89 -12.88
CA TYR A 390 -4.60 32.02 -11.93
C TYR A 390 -4.11 32.13 -10.49
N THR A 391 -4.94 32.74 -9.65
CA THR A 391 -4.86 32.68 -8.19
C THR A 391 -6.21 32.25 -7.62
N ARG A 392 -6.21 31.27 -6.72
CA ARG A 392 -7.36 30.93 -5.88
C ARG A 392 -7.07 31.25 -4.43
N SER A 393 -8.04 31.83 -3.74
CA SER A 393 -7.97 32.08 -2.30
C SER A 393 -9.15 31.41 -1.60
N TYR A 394 -8.87 30.65 -0.54
CA TYR A 394 -9.84 29.79 0.14
C TYR A 394 -10.11 30.31 1.55
N GLN A 395 -11.36 30.23 1.99
CA GLN A 395 -11.78 30.61 3.34
C GLN A 395 -12.49 29.44 4.01
N TYR A 396 -12.20 29.23 5.29
CA TYR A 396 -12.76 28.14 6.07
C TYR A 396 -13.47 28.66 7.32
N ASP A 397 -14.53 27.96 7.74
CA ASP A 397 -15.10 28.14 9.07
C ASP A 397 -14.25 27.44 10.15
N ASP A 398 -14.60 27.65 11.41
CA ASP A 398 -13.91 27.07 12.57
C ASP A 398 -14.09 25.54 12.72
N SER A 399 -14.95 24.92 11.90
CA SER A 399 -15.13 23.47 11.78
C SER A 399 -14.40 22.88 10.57
N GLY A 400 -13.66 23.70 9.81
CA GLY A 400 -12.94 23.28 8.61
C GLY A 400 -13.83 23.07 7.39
N ASN A 401 -15.06 23.61 7.35
CA ASN A 401 -15.84 23.70 6.13
C ASN A 401 -15.29 24.81 5.24
N LEU A 402 -15.14 24.54 3.95
CA LEU A 402 -14.90 25.61 2.97
C LEU A 402 -16.14 26.52 2.94
N SER A 403 -15.98 27.79 3.34
CA SER A 403 -17.06 28.79 3.34
C SER A 403 -17.11 29.55 2.02
N SER A 404 -15.96 29.88 1.45
CA SER A 404 -15.89 30.44 0.10
C SER A 404 -14.53 30.19 -0.54
N PHE A 405 -14.47 30.33 -1.86
CA PHE A 405 -13.20 30.59 -2.53
C PHE A 405 -13.38 31.59 -3.67
N SER A 406 -12.39 32.44 -3.86
CA SER A 406 -12.30 33.32 -5.02
C SER A 406 -11.32 32.75 -6.04
N HIS A 407 -11.57 33.02 -7.31
CA HIS A 407 -10.69 32.67 -8.42
C HIS A 407 -10.49 33.90 -9.31
N LEU A 408 -9.23 34.23 -9.55
CA LEU A 408 -8.78 35.28 -10.45
C LEU A 408 -7.89 34.65 -11.52
N GLY A 409 -8.36 34.57 -12.75
CA GLY A 409 -7.63 34.00 -13.89
C GLY A 409 -8.28 34.38 -15.23
N ALA A 410 -8.42 33.42 -16.14
CA ALA A 410 -9.15 33.54 -17.40
C ALA A 410 -10.61 33.97 -17.18
N ALA A 411 -11.22 33.54 -16.07
CA ALA A 411 -12.43 34.10 -15.50
C ALA A 411 -12.15 34.65 -14.10
N SER A 412 -13.03 35.53 -13.63
CA SER A 412 -13.04 35.99 -12.24
C SER A 412 -14.38 35.68 -11.61
N PHE A 413 -14.38 34.89 -10.54
CA PHE A 413 -15.60 34.51 -9.82
C PHE A 413 -15.32 34.18 -8.37
N THR A 414 -16.36 34.17 -7.56
CA THR A 414 -16.32 33.67 -6.18
C THR A 414 -17.40 32.61 -6.03
N ARG A 415 -17.06 31.50 -5.37
CA ARG A 415 -18.02 30.51 -4.92
C ARG A 415 -18.21 30.62 -3.42
N THR A 416 -19.46 30.70 -3.01
CA THR A 416 -19.85 30.74 -1.60
C THR A 416 -20.62 29.49 -1.26
N MET A 417 -20.28 28.87 -0.13
CA MET A 417 -20.98 27.73 0.42
C MET A 417 -21.85 28.20 1.58
N VAL A 418 -23.12 27.82 1.55
CA VAL A 418 -24.04 28.03 2.66
C VAL A 418 -23.95 26.81 3.56
N ILE A 419 -23.44 27.00 4.78
CA ILE A 419 -23.15 25.94 5.75
C ILE A 419 -24.27 25.90 6.79
N SER A 420 -24.74 24.70 7.15
CA SER A 420 -25.79 24.52 8.15
C SER A 420 -25.37 25.12 9.50
N ALA A 421 -26.32 25.76 10.19
CA ALA A 421 -26.11 26.21 11.56
C ALA A 421 -25.88 25.04 12.53
N GLN A 422 -26.35 23.83 12.20
CA GLN A 422 -26.42 22.67 13.09
C GLN A 422 -25.44 21.54 12.74
N SER A 423 -25.02 21.43 11.48
CA SER A 423 -24.17 20.34 10.96
C SER A 423 -23.02 20.90 10.10
N ASN A 424 -22.13 20.04 9.60
CA ASN A 424 -21.12 20.38 8.59
C ASN A 424 -21.61 20.15 7.15
N ARG A 425 -22.93 19.99 6.96
CA ARG A 425 -23.54 20.01 5.63
C ARG A 425 -23.41 21.41 5.05
N SER A 426 -23.16 21.49 3.75
CA SER A 426 -23.16 22.76 3.02
C SER A 426 -23.66 22.58 1.60
N LEU A 427 -24.32 23.60 1.07
CA LEU A 427 -24.70 23.69 -0.34
C LEU A 427 -23.94 24.84 -1.00
N LEU A 428 -23.70 24.72 -2.31
CA LEU A 428 -23.28 25.87 -3.09
C LEU A 428 -24.43 26.88 -3.11
N GLN A 429 -24.11 28.16 -2.89
CA GLN A 429 -25.06 29.24 -3.00
C GLN A 429 -25.70 29.24 -4.39
N ASP A 430 -27.02 29.41 -4.45
CA ASP A 430 -27.74 29.46 -5.72
C ASP A 430 -27.49 30.79 -6.46
N ASP A 431 -27.82 30.82 -7.75
CA ASP A 431 -27.59 32.01 -8.59
C ASP A 431 -28.36 33.25 -8.09
N ASN A 432 -29.44 33.04 -7.32
CA ASN A 432 -30.24 34.11 -6.72
C ASN A 432 -29.71 34.59 -5.36
N GLY A 433 -28.72 33.91 -4.78
CA GLY A 433 -28.19 34.20 -3.45
C GLY A 433 -29.21 33.99 -2.32
N SER A 434 -30.19 33.11 -2.52
CA SER A 434 -31.36 32.95 -1.67
C SER A 434 -31.19 31.92 -0.56
N LEU A 435 -30.26 30.96 -0.69
CA LEU A 435 -30.10 29.91 0.33
C LEU A 435 -29.56 30.49 1.64
N THR A 436 -30.14 30.00 2.73
CA THR A 436 -29.74 30.29 4.10
C THR A 436 -29.21 29.03 4.80
N PRO A 437 -28.50 29.16 5.93
CA PRO A 437 -28.07 28.01 6.73
C PRO A 437 -29.19 27.02 7.07
N ASP A 438 -30.42 27.51 7.24
CA ASP A 438 -31.59 26.68 7.58
C ASP A 438 -32.06 25.82 6.40
N ASP A 439 -31.79 26.25 5.15
CA ASP A 439 -32.14 25.50 3.94
C ASP A 439 -31.16 24.34 3.64
N THR A 440 -29.97 24.39 4.27
CA THR A 440 -28.84 23.52 3.92
C THR A 440 -29.14 22.05 4.20
N ASP A 441 -29.72 21.75 5.37
CA ASP A 441 -29.96 20.37 5.80
C ASP A 441 -31.02 19.68 4.93
N ALA A 442 -31.93 20.42 4.30
CA ALA A 442 -32.91 19.91 3.34
C ALA A 442 -32.28 19.47 2.00
N GLY A 443 -31.04 19.88 1.72
CA GLY A 443 -30.27 19.40 0.56
C GLY A 443 -29.72 17.98 0.72
N PHE A 444 -29.86 17.37 1.91
CA PHE A 444 -29.33 16.06 2.24
C PHE A 444 -30.45 15.11 2.68
N ASP A 445 -30.23 13.80 2.55
CA ASP A 445 -31.08 12.81 3.20
C ASP A 445 -30.77 12.73 4.72
N PRO A 446 -31.62 12.07 5.52
CA PRO A 446 -31.39 11.91 6.96
C PRO A 446 -30.03 11.29 7.32
N CYS A 447 -29.44 10.47 6.45
CA CYS A 447 -28.13 9.83 6.65
C CYS A 447 -26.95 10.68 6.14
N GLY A 448 -27.21 11.91 5.67
CA GLY A 448 -26.16 12.84 5.27
C GLY A 448 -25.68 12.68 3.82
N ASN A 449 -26.48 12.07 2.96
CA ASN A 449 -26.17 11.97 1.55
C ASN A 449 -26.75 13.14 0.76
N LEU A 450 -25.96 13.78 -0.11
CA LEU A 450 -26.39 14.93 -0.91
C LEU A 450 -27.47 14.50 -1.91
N ARG A 451 -28.61 15.20 -1.94
CA ARG A 451 -29.72 14.91 -2.86
C ARG A 451 -29.59 15.60 -4.22
N ARG A 452 -28.88 16.72 -4.26
CA ARG A 452 -28.75 17.57 -5.45
C ARG A 452 -27.29 17.91 -5.71
N LEU A 453 -26.80 17.50 -6.87
CA LEU A 453 -25.42 17.77 -7.30
C LEU A 453 -25.15 19.28 -7.48
N GLN A 454 -26.18 20.02 -7.88
CA GLN A 454 -26.19 21.48 -8.02
C GLN A 454 -27.56 22.03 -7.59
N THR A 455 -27.57 23.19 -6.95
CA THR A 455 -28.81 23.85 -6.54
C THR A 455 -29.40 24.62 -7.71
N SER A 456 -30.35 24.03 -8.44
CA SER A 456 -31.20 24.73 -9.42
C SER A 456 -32.58 25.01 -8.79
N ALA A 457 -33.25 26.06 -9.28
CA ALA A 457 -34.55 26.54 -8.79
C ALA A 457 -35.72 25.56 -9.01
N THR A 458 -35.53 24.44 -9.72
CA THR A 458 -36.56 23.44 -9.98
C THR A 458 -36.39 22.20 -9.10
N THR A 459 -37.48 21.79 -8.43
CA THR A 459 -37.54 20.76 -7.40
C THR A 459 -37.41 19.34 -7.96
N THR A 460 -36.19 18.78 -7.99
CA THR A 460 -35.97 17.34 -8.20
C THR A 460 -34.73 16.82 -7.45
N ASP A 461 -34.87 15.67 -6.78
CA ASP A 461 -33.77 14.93 -6.15
C ASP A 461 -33.00 14.17 -7.25
N HIS A 462 -31.88 14.74 -7.69
CA HIS A 462 -31.08 14.21 -8.81
C HIS A 462 -30.11 13.10 -8.40
N MET A 463 -29.70 13.03 -7.13
CA MET A 463 -28.80 11.99 -6.63
C MET A 463 -29.59 11.02 -5.75
N ARG A 464 -29.67 9.76 -6.20
CA ARG A 464 -30.40 8.69 -5.49
C ARG A 464 -29.41 7.76 -4.83
N TRP A 465 -29.65 7.45 -3.58
CA TRP A 465 -28.78 6.62 -2.74
C TRP A 465 -29.48 5.32 -2.39
N ASP A 466 -28.75 4.23 -2.33
CA ASP A 466 -29.28 2.95 -1.86
C ASP A 466 -29.39 2.90 -0.33
N ASN A 467 -29.94 1.80 0.18
CA ASN A 467 -30.15 1.56 1.60
C ASN A 467 -28.84 1.35 2.38
N SER A 468 -27.72 1.16 1.69
CA SER A 468 -26.37 1.07 2.24
C SER A 468 -25.57 2.38 2.10
N ASN A 469 -26.21 3.47 1.63
CA ASN A 469 -25.61 4.78 1.37
C ASN A 469 -24.59 4.80 0.21
N HIS A 470 -24.66 3.86 -0.75
CA HIS A 470 -23.96 4.03 -2.02
C HIS A 470 -24.79 4.87 -3.00
N LEU A 471 -24.12 5.64 -3.86
CA LEU A 471 -24.79 6.40 -4.91
C LEU A 471 -25.36 5.42 -5.95
N GLN A 472 -26.68 5.27 -6.00
CA GLN A 472 -27.36 4.35 -6.91
C GLN A 472 -27.52 4.97 -8.29
N ALA A 473 -27.89 6.26 -8.36
CA ALA A 473 -28.09 6.95 -9.63
C ALA A 473 -27.89 8.46 -9.55
N VAL A 474 -27.51 9.06 -10.68
CA VAL A 474 -27.53 10.51 -10.92
C VAL A 474 -28.43 10.79 -12.12
N ILE A 475 -29.48 11.57 -11.92
CA ILE A 475 -30.38 12.05 -12.97
C ILE A 475 -29.71 13.23 -13.68
N LEU A 476 -29.29 13.02 -14.92
CA LEU A 476 -28.58 13.98 -15.75
C LEU A 476 -29.54 15.00 -16.38
N LEU A 477 -30.72 14.55 -16.80
CA LEU A 477 -31.79 15.39 -17.33
C LEU A 477 -33.14 14.81 -16.92
N ASP A 478 -33.81 15.48 -15.98
CA ASP A 478 -35.11 15.04 -15.48
C ASP A 478 -36.21 15.27 -16.53
N ARG A 479 -37.03 14.24 -16.74
CA ARG A 479 -38.24 14.32 -17.56
C ARG A 479 -39.41 13.84 -16.71
N LYS A 480 -40.14 14.82 -16.15
CA LYS A 480 -41.39 14.63 -15.41
C LYS A 480 -41.23 13.87 -14.07
N GLY A 481 -40.05 13.89 -13.45
CA GLY A 481 -39.79 13.21 -12.18
C GLY A 481 -39.73 11.67 -12.28
N ASP A 482 -39.81 11.11 -13.48
CA ASP A 482 -39.69 9.68 -13.73
C ASP A 482 -38.27 9.33 -14.17
N ILE A 483 -37.57 8.54 -13.35
CA ILE A 483 -36.21 8.10 -13.66
C ILE A 483 -36.15 7.31 -14.96
N GLN A 484 -37.17 6.50 -15.27
CA GLN A 484 -37.16 5.66 -16.45
C GLN A 484 -37.28 6.48 -17.75
N GLN A 485 -37.85 7.68 -17.65
CA GLN A 485 -37.97 8.64 -18.76
C GLN A 485 -36.83 9.69 -18.77
N SER A 486 -35.97 9.67 -17.76
CA SER A 486 -34.91 10.67 -17.58
C SER A 486 -33.55 10.14 -18.03
N ASP A 487 -32.69 11.06 -18.50
CA ASP A 487 -31.28 10.71 -18.73
C ASP A 487 -30.61 10.49 -17.38
N ARG A 488 -29.80 9.45 -17.27
CA ARG A 488 -29.32 8.98 -15.98
C ARG A 488 -28.01 8.23 -16.09
N GLU A 489 -27.23 8.29 -15.02
CA GLU A 489 -26.12 7.39 -14.78
C GLU A 489 -26.43 6.54 -13.54
N ILE A 490 -26.19 5.24 -13.61
CA ILE A 490 -26.58 4.24 -12.60
C ILE A 490 -25.36 3.39 -12.25
N TYR A 491 -25.30 2.96 -10.99
CA TYR A 491 -24.17 2.21 -10.44
C TYR A 491 -24.64 0.98 -9.66
N GLN A 492 -23.93 -0.13 -9.82
CA GLN A 492 -24.09 -1.34 -9.00
C GLN A 492 -22.82 -1.62 -8.20
N TYR A 493 -22.98 -2.09 -6.97
CA TYR A 493 -21.90 -2.34 -6.03
C TYR A 493 -21.89 -3.78 -5.55
N SER A 494 -20.70 -4.34 -5.40
CA SER A 494 -20.47 -5.65 -4.80
C SER A 494 -19.44 -5.48 -3.69
N ALA A 495 -19.73 -5.99 -2.49
CA ALA A 495 -18.92 -5.75 -1.30
C ALA A 495 -18.56 -4.26 -1.04
N GLY A 496 -19.43 -3.31 -1.40
CA GLY A 496 -19.20 -1.87 -1.26
C GLY A 496 -18.32 -1.23 -2.34
N THR A 497 -17.89 -1.97 -3.36
CA THR A 497 -17.11 -1.44 -4.50
C THR A 497 -17.95 -1.45 -5.78
N ARG A 498 -17.84 -0.41 -6.60
CA ARG A 498 -18.54 -0.30 -7.88
C ARG A 498 -18.06 -1.39 -8.83
N VAL A 499 -19.00 -2.19 -9.32
CA VAL A 499 -18.73 -3.26 -10.31
C VAL A 499 -19.37 -2.99 -11.66
N ARG A 500 -20.37 -2.10 -11.73
CA ARG A 500 -21.03 -1.70 -12.97
C ARG A 500 -21.38 -0.22 -12.94
N LYS A 501 -21.22 0.46 -14.08
CA LYS A 501 -21.73 1.80 -14.36
C LYS A 501 -22.47 1.76 -15.69
N GLN A 502 -23.64 2.39 -15.77
CA GLN A 502 -24.38 2.59 -17.02
C GLN A 502 -24.84 4.03 -17.15
N THR A 503 -24.62 4.64 -18.31
CA THR A 503 -25.17 5.94 -18.68
C THR A 503 -26.22 5.73 -19.77
N ARG A 504 -27.44 6.23 -19.55
CA ARG A 504 -28.58 6.13 -20.48
C ARG A 504 -29.03 7.52 -20.90
N ARG A 505 -29.12 7.76 -22.21
CA ARG A 505 -29.56 9.05 -22.78
C ARG A 505 -30.62 8.86 -23.87
N LEU A 506 -31.74 9.55 -23.73
CA LEU A 506 -32.80 9.54 -24.72
C LEU A 506 -32.33 10.28 -25.97
N THR A 507 -32.20 9.55 -27.07
CA THR A 507 -31.63 10.06 -28.33
C THR A 507 -32.73 10.49 -29.29
N LYS A 508 -33.83 9.75 -29.37
CA LYS A 508 -35.01 10.12 -30.17
C LYS A 508 -36.30 9.80 -29.42
N ALA A 509 -36.98 10.84 -28.96
CA ALA A 509 -38.17 10.72 -28.11
C ALA A 509 -39.35 10.02 -28.79
N GLU A 510 -39.57 10.27 -30.10
CA GLU A 510 -40.68 9.68 -30.87
C GLU A 510 -40.60 8.15 -30.94
N ASP A 511 -39.38 7.63 -31.05
CA ASP A 511 -39.11 6.20 -31.15
C ASP A 511 -38.83 5.57 -29.78
N ASN A 512 -38.79 6.39 -28.72
CA ASN A 512 -38.25 6.02 -27.40
C ASN A 512 -36.90 5.28 -27.50
N LEU A 513 -36.01 5.84 -28.32
CA LEU A 513 -34.69 5.29 -28.61
C LEU A 513 -33.64 5.89 -27.68
N TRP A 514 -32.94 5.03 -26.97
CA TRP A 514 -31.92 5.36 -25.98
C TRP A 514 -30.54 4.93 -26.45
N THR A 515 -29.53 5.71 -26.10
CA THR A 515 -28.13 5.28 -26.13
C THR A 515 -27.73 4.81 -24.74
N VAL A 516 -26.94 3.74 -24.68
CA VAL A 516 -26.43 3.15 -23.45
C VAL A 516 -24.92 2.96 -23.55
N ASP A 517 -24.21 3.57 -22.61
CA ASP A 517 -22.79 3.34 -22.36
C ASP A 517 -22.66 2.52 -21.07
N GLU A 518 -22.02 1.36 -21.13
CA GLU A 518 -21.77 0.50 -19.98
C GLU A 518 -20.28 0.35 -19.71
N VAL A 519 -19.92 0.35 -18.43
CA VAL A 519 -18.63 -0.11 -17.93
C VAL A 519 -18.85 -1.20 -16.89
N ARG A 520 -18.23 -2.36 -17.10
CA ARG A 520 -18.11 -3.41 -16.08
C ARG A 520 -16.68 -3.44 -15.55
N TYR A 521 -16.54 -3.35 -14.24
CA TYR A 521 -15.24 -3.33 -13.56
C TYR A 521 -14.94 -4.74 -13.06
N LEU A 522 -13.87 -5.32 -13.58
CA LEU A 522 -13.38 -6.65 -13.28
C LEU A 522 -11.90 -6.57 -12.85
N PRO A 523 -11.37 -7.61 -12.18
CA PRO A 523 -9.96 -7.64 -11.79
C PRO A 523 -9.01 -7.42 -12.98
N GLY A 524 -8.32 -6.27 -13.00
CA GLY A 524 -7.37 -5.90 -14.06
C GLY A 524 -8.00 -5.58 -15.42
N LEU A 525 -9.31 -5.38 -15.50
CA LEU A 525 -10.03 -5.23 -16.76
C LEU A 525 -11.30 -4.39 -16.60
N GLU A 526 -11.53 -3.47 -17.54
CA GLU A 526 -12.82 -2.86 -17.75
C GLU A 526 -13.40 -3.32 -19.09
N LEU A 527 -14.66 -3.75 -19.09
CA LEU A 527 -15.41 -4.03 -20.30
C LEU A 527 -16.31 -2.83 -20.59
N ARG A 528 -16.05 -2.13 -21.70
CA ARG A 528 -16.78 -0.95 -22.12
C ARG A 528 -17.60 -1.28 -23.37
N ARG A 529 -18.90 -1.00 -23.33
CA ARG A 529 -19.81 -1.29 -24.44
C ARG A 529 -20.73 -0.12 -24.70
N HIS A 530 -20.97 0.17 -25.98
CA HIS A 530 -21.93 1.16 -26.43
C HIS A 530 -22.96 0.51 -27.35
N TRP A 531 -24.24 0.75 -27.08
CA TRP A 531 -25.34 0.31 -27.94
C TRP A 531 -26.52 1.29 -27.88
N GLN A 532 -27.52 1.05 -28.72
CA GLN A 532 -28.82 1.70 -28.64
C GLN A 532 -29.88 0.70 -28.24
N GLU A 533 -30.93 1.14 -27.57
CA GLU A 533 -32.08 0.30 -27.24
C GLU A 533 -33.39 1.05 -27.39
N THR A 534 -34.43 0.32 -27.74
CA THR A 534 -35.80 0.85 -27.84
C THR A 534 -36.61 0.36 -26.65
N VAL A 535 -37.35 1.27 -26.01
CA VAL A 535 -38.17 0.95 -24.84
C VAL A 535 -39.65 1.05 -25.19
N SER A 536 -40.43 -0.01 -24.94
CA SER A 536 -41.88 -0.05 -25.18
C SER A 536 -42.59 -0.63 -23.95
N GLY A 537 -43.25 0.24 -23.17
CA GLY A 537 -43.70 -0.11 -21.83
C GLY A 537 -42.52 -0.56 -20.97
N ASP A 538 -42.64 -1.72 -20.32
CA ASP A 538 -41.59 -2.32 -19.49
C ASP A 538 -40.58 -3.18 -20.31
N THR A 539 -40.78 -3.29 -21.63
CA THR A 539 -39.90 -4.11 -22.48
C THR A 539 -38.77 -3.27 -23.06
N ILE A 540 -37.53 -3.67 -22.77
CA ILE A 540 -36.31 -3.09 -23.34
C ILE A 540 -35.80 -4.02 -24.45
N THR A 541 -35.65 -3.47 -25.66
CA THR A 541 -35.08 -4.21 -26.80
C THR A 541 -33.74 -3.61 -27.19
N PRO A 542 -32.61 -4.25 -26.82
CA PRO A 542 -31.28 -3.78 -27.20
C PRO A 542 -31.02 -4.03 -28.69
N HIS A 543 -30.44 -3.05 -29.38
CA HIS A 543 -29.89 -3.20 -30.72
C HIS A 543 -28.47 -3.78 -30.62
N ALA A 544 -27.86 -4.11 -31.77
CA ALA A 544 -26.47 -4.52 -31.82
C ALA A 544 -25.56 -3.42 -31.26
N ALA A 545 -24.55 -3.83 -30.47
CA ALA A 545 -23.51 -2.91 -30.00
C ALA A 545 -22.75 -2.32 -31.19
N THR A 546 -22.39 -1.05 -31.11
CA THR A 546 -21.57 -0.36 -32.12
C THR A 546 -20.12 -0.25 -31.70
N GLU A 547 -19.83 -0.34 -30.39
CA GLU A 547 -18.48 -0.40 -29.83
C GLU A 547 -18.41 -1.44 -28.70
N ALA A 548 -17.32 -2.21 -28.69
CA ALA A 548 -16.93 -3.08 -27.59
C ALA A 548 -15.41 -2.94 -27.38
N LEU A 549 -15.04 -2.36 -26.24
CA LEU A 549 -13.67 -2.00 -25.88
C LEU A 549 -13.30 -2.68 -24.56
N HIS A 550 -12.26 -3.49 -24.61
CA HIS A 550 -11.58 -4.03 -23.44
C HIS A 550 -10.48 -3.06 -23.02
N VAL A 551 -10.53 -2.60 -21.77
CA VAL A 551 -9.46 -1.78 -21.20
C VAL A 551 -8.75 -2.60 -20.13
N ILE A 552 -7.60 -3.17 -20.49
CA ILE A 552 -6.75 -3.87 -19.54
C ILE A 552 -6.10 -2.82 -18.64
N THR A 553 -6.20 -3.01 -17.33
CA THR A 553 -5.67 -2.08 -16.33
C THR A 553 -4.64 -2.77 -15.45
N THR A 554 -3.49 -2.12 -15.24
CA THR A 554 -2.49 -2.59 -14.29
C THR A 554 -1.66 -1.41 -13.79
N GLN A 555 -0.88 -1.66 -12.73
CA GLN A 555 0.13 -0.73 -12.26
C GLN A 555 1.51 -1.37 -12.48
N ALA A 556 2.35 -0.67 -13.23
CA ALA A 556 3.70 -1.09 -13.57
C ALA A 556 4.67 -0.09 -12.91
N GLY A 557 5.22 -0.46 -11.74
CA GLY A 557 5.99 0.49 -10.93
C GLY A 557 5.09 1.59 -10.37
N ARG A 558 5.40 2.87 -10.64
CA ARG A 558 4.53 4.01 -10.33
C ARG A 558 3.53 4.32 -11.43
N ALA A 559 3.77 3.89 -12.67
CA ALA A 559 2.88 4.17 -13.77
C ALA A 559 1.59 3.35 -13.70
N SER A 560 0.44 4.02 -13.73
CA SER A 560 -0.82 3.37 -14.11
C SER A 560 -0.81 3.09 -15.61
N ILE A 561 -1.09 1.86 -15.99
CA ILE A 561 -1.09 1.40 -17.38
C ILE A 561 -2.51 1.05 -17.79
N ARG A 562 -2.92 1.56 -18.95
CA ARG A 562 -4.18 1.17 -19.61
C ARG A 562 -3.88 0.73 -21.04
N VAL A 563 -4.43 -0.42 -21.44
CA VAL A 563 -4.33 -0.92 -22.82
C VAL A 563 -5.72 -0.97 -23.43
N LEU A 564 -5.90 -0.25 -24.54
CA LEU A 564 -7.17 -0.17 -25.26
C LEU A 564 -7.21 -1.23 -26.36
N HIS A 565 -8.04 -2.25 -26.18
CA HIS A 565 -8.26 -3.35 -27.12
C HIS A 565 -9.72 -3.37 -27.57
N TRP A 566 -9.98 -2.98 -28.82
CA TRP A 566 -11.31 -3.07 -29.42
C TRP A 566 -11.57 -4.44 -30.01
N GLU A 567 -12.69 -5.04 -29.61
CA GLU A 567 -13.29 -6.18 -30.31
C GLU A 567 -14.20 -5.71 -31.45
N LEU A 568 -14.85 -4.55 -31.28
CA LEU A 568 -15.78 -3.96 -32.22
C LEU A 568 -15.70 -2.43 -32.18
N GLY A 569 -15.93 -1.78 -33.33
CA GLY A 569 -16.11 -0.33 -33.38
C GLY A 569 -14.82 0.48 -33.26
N LYS A 570 -13.65 -0.14 -33.45
CA LYS A 570 -12.34 0.53 -33.35
C LYS A 570 -12.31 1.81 -34.20
N PRO A 571 -12.00 2.98 -33.63
CA PRO A 571 -11.84 4.19 -34.40
C PRO A 571 -10.69 4.08 -35.41
N ALA A 572 -10.85 4.70 -36.59
CA ALA A 572 -9.87 4.55 -37.69
C ALA A 572 -8.48 5.12 -37.36
N SER A 573 -8.41 6.20 -36.60
CA SER A 573 -7.17 6.93 -36.27
C SER A 573 -6.42 6.40 -35.05
N ILE A 574 -6.97 5.43 -34.31
CA ILE A 574 -6.31 4.80 -33.17
C ILE A 574 -5.95 3.36 -33.55
N ASN A 575 -4.69 2.99 -33.34
CA ASN A 575 -4.27 1.60 -33.51
C ASN A 575 -4.91 0.73 -32.43
N ASN A 576 -5.25 -0.52 -32.79
CA ASN A 576 -5.70 -1.45 -31.75
C ASN A 576 -4.54 -1.72 -30.77
N ASP A 577 -4.87 -2.21 -29.58
CA ASP A 577 -3.91 -2.55 -28.53
C ASP A 577 -3.06 -1.35 -28.08
N GLN A 578 -3.61 -0.14 -28.18
CA GLN A 578 -2.89 1.08 -27.79
C GLN A 578 -2.62 1.05 -26.28
N VAL A 579 -1.34 1.05 -25.91
CA VAL A 579 -0.92 1.16 -24.51
C VAL A 579 -0.71 2.62 -24.14
N ARG A 580 -1.21 2.99 -22.96
CA ARG A 580 -1.12 4.32 -22.37
C ARG A 580 -0.45 4.23 -21.01
N TRP A 581 0.74 4.80 -20.91
CA TRP A 581 1.47 4.94 -19.65
C TRP A 581 1.10 6.27 -19.00
N SER A 582 0.58 6.24 -17.78
CA SER A 582 0.42 7.44 -16.96
C SER A 582 1.74 7.85 -16.34
N VAL A 583 2.07 9.13 -16.40
CA VAL A 583 3.15 9.75 -15.63
C VAL A 583 2.52 10.69 -14.63
N ASP A 584 2.60 10.29 -13.36
CA ASP A 584 1.89 10.94 -12.26
C ASP A 584 2.81 11.92 -11.51
N ASP A 585 2.21 12.94 -10.91
CA ASP A 585 2.91 13.75 -9.92
C ASP A 585 3.05 13.01 -8.57
N SER A 586 3.59 13.70 -7.56
CA SER A 586 3.76 13.14 -6.23
C SER A 586 2.48 13.04 -5.39
N SER A 587 1.35 13.61 -5.82
CA SER A 587 0.03 13.38 -5.21
C SER A 587 -0.69 12.17 -5.83
N GLY A 588 -0.14 11.60 -6.91
CA GLY A 588 -0.75 10.53 -7.70
C GLY A 588 -1.74 11.06 -8.73
N ALA A 589 -1.72 12.36 -9.03
CA ALA A 589 -2.52 12.93 -10.11
C ALA A 589 -1.84 12.61 -11.45
N ALA A 590 -2.58 11.96 -12.34
CA ALA A 590 -2.11 11.65 -13.69
C ALA A 590 -1.84 12.96 -14.41
N SER A 591 -0.57 13.28 -14.69
CA SER A 591 -0.22 14.54 -15.36
C SER A 591 -0.11 14.30 -16.87
N LEU A 592 0.62 13.27 -17.29
CA LEU A 592 0.81 12.92 -18.71
C LEU A 592 0.28 11.52 -19.01
N GLU A 593 -0.24 11.32 -20.23
CA GLU A 593 -0.36 9.99 -20.83
C GLU A 593 0.61 9.89 -22.00
N LEU A 594 1.39 8.81 -22.04
CA LEU A 594 2.37 8.53 -23.09
C LEU A 594 1.98 7.27 -23.88
N ASP A 595 2.30 7.25 -25.17
CA ASP A 595 2.15 6.07 -26.02
C ASP A 595 3.37 5.12 -25.96
N ALA A 596 3.33 4.06 -26.77
CA ALA A 596 4.37 3.04 -26.86
C ALA A 596 5.71 3.55 -27.41
N GLN A 597 5.76 4.75 -27.97
CA GLN A 597 6.99 5.42 -28.41
C GLN A 597 7.42 6.54 -27.44
N GLY A 598 6.76 6.65 -26.28
CA GLY A 598 6.99 7.73 -25.31
C GLY A 598 6.57 9.11 -25.81
N GLN A 599 5.68 9.19 -26.82
CA GLN A 599 5.10 10.48 -27.24
C GLN A 599 3.92 10.84 -26.34
N ILE A 600 3.74 12.13 -26.09
CA ILE A 600 2.63 12.64 -25.29
C ILE A 600 1.32 12.46 -26.07
N ILE A 601 0.40 11.70 -25.49
CA ILE A 601 -1.01 11.60 -25.93
C ILE A 601 -1.79 12.78 -25.36
N SER A 602 -1.72 12.97 -24.04
CA SER A 602 -2.44 14.00 -23.31
C SER A 602 -1.66 14.53 -22.11
N HIS A 603 -1.95 15.77 -21.74
CA HIS A 603 -1.39 16.49 -20.59
C HIS A 603 -2.53 17.17 -19.83
N GLU A 604 -2.55 17.00 -18.51
CA GLU A 604 -3.58 17.58 -17.62
C GLU A 604 -2.93 18.18 -16.38
N GLU A 605 -3.37 19.38 -16.01
CA GLU A 605 -3.06 20.00 -14.72
C GLU A 605 -4.35 20.31 -13.97
N TYR A 606 -4.28 20.28 -12.64
CA TYR A 606 -5.44 20.42 -11.77
C TYR A 606 -5.32 21.67 -10.90
N TYR A 607 -6.45 22.32 -10.63
CA TYR A 607 -6.61 23.14 -9.44
C TYR A 607 -6.41 22.27 -8.20
N PRO A 608 -6.01 22.83 -7.05
CA PRO A 608 -5.65 22.04 -5.86
C PRO A 608 -6.69 21.01 -5.43
N PHE A 609 -7.98 21.33 -5.54
CA PHE A 609 -9.09 20.46 -5.17
C PHE A 609 -9.60 19.56 -6.32
N GLY A 610 -8.80 19.35 -7.37
CA GLY A 610 -9.04 18.32 -8.39
C GLY A 610 -9.90 18.72 -9.60
N GLY A 611 -10.31 19.99 -9.70
CA GLY A 611 -10.88 20.51 -10.95
C GLY A 611 -9.78 20.66 -12.01
N THR A 612 -10.06 20.38 -13.28
CA THR A 612 -9.06 20.49 -14.35
C THR A 612 -8.79 21.95 -14.71
N ALA A 613 -7.54 22.38 -14.60
CA ALA A 613 -7.08 23.73 -14.94
C ALA A 613 -6.53 23.78 -16.38
N VAL A 614 -5.67 22.82 -16.74
CA VAL A 614 -5.13 22.64 -18.10
C VAL A 614 -5.59 21.29 -18.63
N TRP A 615 -6.11 21.26 -19.84
CA TRP A 615 -6.46 20.03 -20.56
C TRP A 615 -5.97 20.11 -22.00
N ALA A 616 -4.96 19.31 -22.32
CA ALA A 616 -4.33 19.30 -23.63
C ALA A 616 -4.13 17.88 -24.16
N ALA A 617 -4.27 17.69 -25.47
CA ALA A 617 -4.01 16.41 -26.11
C ALA A 617 -3.69 16.59 -27.59
N ARG A 618 -3.05 15.59 -28.19
CA ARG A 618 -2.75 15.58 -29.64
C ARG A 618 -3.99 15.32 -30.51
N SER A 619 -5.06 14.80 -29.91
CA SER A 619 -6.32 14.45 -30.57
C SER A 619 -7.48 14.46 -29.57
N GLU A 620 -8.62 15.03 -29.98
CA GLU A 620 -9.86 15.01 -29.19
C GLU A 620 -10.38 13.59 -28.97
N LEU A 621 -10.29 12.75 -30.00
CA LEU A 621 -10.71 11.36 -29.93
C LEU A 621 -9.83 10.54 -28.98
N GLU A 622 -8.51 10.76 -28.94
CA GLU A 622 -7.68 10.04 -27.97
C GLU A 622 -7.94 10.52 -26.55
N ALA A 623 -8.20 11.83 -26.37
CA ALA A 623 -8.53 12.44 -25.09
C ALA A 623 -9.84 11.90 -24.48
N SER A 624 -10.80 11.47 -25.30
CA SER A 624 -12.09 10.94 -24.82
C SER A 624 -11.95 9.60 -24.06
N TYR A 625 -10.90 8.82 -24.31
CA TYR A 625 -10.62 7.56 -23.62
C TYR A 625 -9.84 7.72 -22.30
N ARG A 626 -9.45 8.95 -21.92
CA ARG A 626 -8.82 9.24 -20.64
C ARG A 626 -9.88 9.48 -19.56
N VAL A 627 -10.02 8.49 -18.67
CA VAL A 627 -11.02 8.49 -17.59
C VAL A 627 -10.40 8.63 -16.20
N ILE A 628 -9.17 8.13 -16.01
CA ILE A 628 -8.39 8.27 -14.77
C ILE A 628 -7.67 9.63 -14.81
N ARG A 629 -7.84 10.43 -13.76
CA ARG A 629 -7.37 11.82 -13.73
C ARG A 629 -6.77 12.17 -12.36
N TYR A 630 -7.43 13.05 -11.60
CA TYR A 630 -6.98 13.51 -10.31
C TYR A 630 -6.88 12.37 -9.28
N SER A 631 -5.77 12.32 -8.52
CA SER A 631 -5.48 11.31 -7.48
C SER A 631 -5.64 9.85 -7.95
N GLY A 632 -5.42 9.58 -9.23
CA GLY A 632 -5.57 8.24 -9.81
C GLY A 632 -7.02 7.73 -9.81
N LYS A 633 -8.00 8.62 -9.75
CA LYS A 633 -9.44 8.28 -9.69
C LYS A 633 -10.14 8.50 -11.02
N GLU A 634 -11.16 7.67 -11.28
CA GLU A 634 -12.05 7.83 -12.42
C GLU A 634 -12.94 9.05 -12.23
N ARG A 635 -12.96 9.94 -13.23
CA ARG A 635 -13.93 11.03 -13.33
C ARG A 635 -15.10 10.58 -14.19
N ASP A 636 -16.28 10.51 -13.62
CA ASP A 636 -17.49 10.08 -14.30
C ASP A 636 -18.08 11.16 -15.22
N GLY A 637 -19.08 10.80 -16.03
CA GLY A 637 -19.78 11.74 -16.91
C GLY A 637 -20.52 12.85 -16.16
N THR A 638 -20.83 12.60 -14.87
CA THR A 638 -21.38 13.57 -13.92
C THR A 638 -20.37 14.60 -13.43
N GLY A 639 -19.07 14.41 -13.73
CA GLY A 639 -17.96 15.19 -13.19
C GLY A 639 -17.47 14.75 -11.82
N LEU A 640 -18.19 13.88 -11.12
CA LEU A 640 -17.78 13.32 -9.84
C LEU A 640 -16.56 12.41 -10.00
N TYR A 641 -15.71 12.38 -8.99
CA TYR A 641 -14.66 11.39 -8.86
C TYR A 641 -15.12 10.23 -7.98
N TYR A 642 -14.99 9.00 -8.46
CA TYR A 642 -15.26 7.80 -7.68
C TYR A 642 -13.99 7.35 -6.94
N TYR A 643 -14.04 7.35 -5.60
CA TYR A 643 -12.88 6.97 -4.76
C TYR A 643 -12.95 5.53 -4.24
N GLY A 644 -14.11 4.87 -4.29
CA GLY A 644 -14.35 3.58 -3.65
C GLY A 644 -15.60 3.64 -2.80
N TYR A 645 -15.47 4.18 -1.58
CA TYR A 645 -16.59 4.32 -0.64
C TYR A 645 -17.41 5.60 -0.82
N ARG A 646 -16.83 6.63 -1.44
CA ARG A 646 -17.48 7.93 -1.65
C ARG A 646 -17.26 8.50 -3.04
N TYR A 647 -18.14 9.41 -3.41
CA TYR A 647 -17.99 10.29 -4.56
C TYR A 647 -17.56 11.68 -4.12
N TYR A 648 -16.62 12.26 -4.85
CA TYR A 648 -16.04 13.57 -4.58
C TYR A 648 -16.44 14.58 -5.66
N ALA A 649 -16.90 15.76 -5.24
CA ALA A 649 -17.28 16.86 -6.12
C ALA A 649 -16.18 17.93 -6.13
N PRO A 650 -15.27 17.95 -7.13
CA PRO A 650 -14.11 18.85 -7.13
C PRO A 650 -14.49 20.34 -7.19
N TRP A 651 -15.65 20.68 -7.78
CA TRP A 651 -16.14 22.06 -7.82
C TRP A 651 -16.70 22.55 -6.48
N LEU A 652 -17.13 21.63 -5.61
CA LEU A 652 -17.58 21.91 -4.24
C LEU A 652 -16.45 21.78 -3.21
N CYS A 653 -15.30 21.22 -3.61
CA CYS A 653 -14.14 20.93 -2.75
C CYS A 653 -14.50 20.05 -1.53
N ARG A 654 -15.49 19.15 -1.68
CA ARG A 654 -15.99 18.29 -0.59
C ARG A 654 -16.58 16.97 -1.08
N TRP A 655 -16.74 16.03 -0.16
CA TRP A 655 -17.43 14.76 -0.40
C TRP A 655 -18.95 14.96 -0.56
N THR A 656 -19.60 14.14 -1.39
CA THR A 656 -21.06 14.20 -1.60
C THR A 656 -21.87 13.42 -0.57
N ALA A 657 -21.21 12.64 0.28
CA ALA A 657 -21.83 11.90 1.38
C ALA A 657 -20.96 11.99 2.63
N ALA A 658 -21.60 11.83 3.79
CA ALA A 658 -20.88 11.73 5.06
C ALA A 658 -19.94 10.51 5.03
N ASP A 659 -18.79 10.64 5.69
CA ASP A 659 -17.79 9.59 5.79
C ASP A 659 -18.37 8.27 6.35
N PRO A 660 -18.37 7.16 5.57
CA PRO A 660 -18.81 5.86 6.09
C PRO A 660 -17.81 5.29 7.11
N GLY A 661 -16.57 5.78 7.11
CA GLY A 661 -15.61 5.58 8.18
C GLY A 661 -16.01 6.26 9.49
N GLN A 662 -16.94 7.22 9.48
CA GLN A 662 -17.36 8.03 10.64
C GLN A 662 -16.27 9.03 11.08
N GLU A 663 -16.08 9.27 12.39
CA GLU A 663 -15.23 10.38 12.92
C GLU A 663 -13.71 10.17 12.84
N ILE A 664 -13.26 9.48 11.80
CA ILE A 664 -11.94 8.85 11.75
C ILE A 664 -10.86 9.82 11.31
N ASP A 665 -11.25 10.74 10.43
CA ASP A 665 -10.48 11.91 10.01
C ASP A 665 -11.01 13.20 10.68
N GLY A 666 -11.76 13.06 11.77
CA GLY A 666 -12.30 14.15 12.59
C GLY A 666 -13.82 14.27 12.55
N LEU A 667 -14.36 15.30 13.21
CA LEU A 667 -15.80 15.52 13.39
C LEU A 667 -16.49 16.11 12.14
N ASN A 668 -15.74 16.54 11.13
CA ASN A 668 -16.31 17.03 9.87
C ASN A 668 -16.29 15.91 8.84
N LEU A 669 -17.45 15.28 8.63
CA LEU A 669 -17.56 14.07 7.81
C LEU A 669 -17.54 14.34 6.29
N TYR A 670 -17.45 15.61 5.87
CA TYR A 670 -17.45 16.02 4.46
C TYR A 670 -16.12 16.65 4.02
N ARG A 671 -15.18 16.85 4.94
CA ARG A 671 -13.92 17.54 4.68
C ARG A 671 -13.02 16.71 3.78
N MET A 672 -12.58 17.29 2.66
CA MET A 672 -11.63 16.65 1.76
C MET A 672 -10.22 16.78 2.33
N VAL A 673 -9.57 15.65 2.62
CA VAL A 673 -8.15 15.52 3.02
C VAL A 673 -7.62 16.63 3.92
N ARG A 674 -8.36 16.93 5.01
CA ARG A 674 -8.01 17.98 5.99
C ARG A 674 -7.81 19.38 5.39
N ASN A 675 -8.39 19.66 4.23
CA ASN A 675 -8.20 20.88 3.45
C ASN A 675 -6.76 21.11 2.96
N ASN A 676 -5.97 20.03 2.81
CA ASN A 676 -4.61 20.07 2.27
C ASN A 676 -4.45 19.08 1.08
N PRO A 677 -5.15 19.31 -0.04
CA PRO A 677 -5.18 18.38 -1.17
C PRO A 677 -3.90 18.35 -2.01
N VAL A 678 -2.99 19.31 -1.78
CA VAL A 678 -1.69 19.36 -2.47
C VAL A 678 -0.70 18.39 -1.83
N THR A 679 -0.81 18.17 -0.53
CA THR A 679 0.12 17.34 0.25
C THR A 679 -0.45 15.95 0.55
N LEU A 680 -1.78 15.86 0.77
CA LEU A 680 -2.46 14.66 1.20
C LEU A 680 -3.36 14.08 0.11
N THR A 681 -3.44 12.75 0.06
CA THR A 681 -4.29 12.01 -0.89
C THR A 681 -5.17 11.01 -0.14
N ASP A 682 -6.45 10.92 -0.48
CA ASP A 682 -7.35 9.87 0.01
C ASP A 682 -7.37 8.69 -0.98
N VAL A 683 -7.18 7.46 -0.50
CA VAL A 683 -7.02 6.29 -1.37
C VAL A 683 -8.35 5.63 -1.69
N ASP A 684 -9.31 5.64 -0.77
CA ASP A 684 -10.55 4.86 -0.89
C ASP A 684 -11.80 5.70 -0.59
N GLY A 685 -11.61 6.98 -0.22
CA GLY A 685 -12.65 7.87 0.23
C GLY A 685 -13.01 7.66 1.69
N LEU A 686 -12.11 7.17 2.54
CA LEU A 686 -12.32 7.07 4.00
C LEU A 686 -11.38 7.99 4.77
N MET A 687 -10.11 8.06 4.39
CA MET A 687 -9.17 8.97 5.05
C MET A 687 -7.93 9.24 4.18
N PRO A 688 -7.21 10.34 4.48
CA PRO A 688 -5.91 10.57 3.89
C PRO A 688 -4.94 9.42 4.16
N LYS A 689 -4.23 8.97 3.12
CA LYS A 689 -3.03 8.15 3.27
C LYS A 689 -2.01 8.96 4.06
N LEU A 690 -1.77 8.54 5.30
CA LEU A 690 -0.58 8.95 6.03
C LEU A 690 0.61 8.28 5.35
N MET A 691 1.46 9.07 4.69
CA MET A 691 2.81 8.64 4.34
C MET A 691 3.60 8.57 5.65
N LEU A 692 3.47 7.46 6.38
CA LEU A 692 4.36 7.19 7.52
C LEU A 692 5.76 6.93 6.96
N THR A 693 6.75 7.59 7.53
CA THR A 693 8.16 7.28 7.27
C THR A 693 8.49 5.88 7.80
N LYS A 694 9.55 5.23 7.25
CA LYS A 694 9.97 3.91 7.73
C LYS A 694 10.40 3.96 9.20
N GLU A 695 10.91 5.10 9.64
CA GLU A 695 11.31 5.40 11.00
C GLU A 695 10.09 5.45 11.93
N GLU A 696 9.00 6.13 11.55
CA GLU A 696 7.74 6.16 12.32
C GLU A 696 7.11 4.76 12.42
N ILE A 697 7.18 3.96 11.35
CA ILE A 697 6.72 2.56 11.34
C ILE A 697 7.60 1.72 12.27
N ALA A 698 8.92 1.82 12.17
CA ALA A 698 9.86 1.06 13.00
C ALA A 698 9.78 1.43 14.48
N GLU A 699 9.57 2.71 14.79
CA GLU A 699 9.40 3.20 16.16
C GLU A 699 8.06 2.73 16.75
N PHE A 700 7.00 2.72 15.94
CA PHE A 700 5.70 2.14 16.33
C PHE A 700 5.81 0.63 16.59
N GLU A 701 6.45 -0.12 15.69
CA GLU A 701 6.71 -1.57 15.87
C GLU A 701 7.54 -1.82 17.13
N HIS A 702 8.57 -1.00 17.37
CA HIS A 702 9.41 -1.11 18.56
C HIS A 702 8.65 -0.86 19.87
N LEU A 703 7.81 0.18 19.90
CA LEU A 703 6.94 0.52 21.04
C LEU A 703 5.93 -0.60 21.32
N TYR A 704 5.30 -1.13 20.27
CA TYR A 704 4.33 -2.22 20.35
C TYR A 704 4.97 -3.49 20.92
N GLU A 705 6.12 -3.89 20.38
CA GLU A 705 6.87 -5.06 20.82
C GLU A 705 7.42 -4.91 22.24
N SER A 706 7.89 -3.71 22.61
CA SER A 706 8.36 -3.42 23.96
C SER A 706 7.23 -3.52 24.99
N ALA A 707 6.01 -3.12 24.63
CA ALA A 707 4.83 -3.20 25.50
C ALA A 707 4.38 -4.64 25.73
N LEU A 708 4.40 -5.46 24.68
CA LEU A 708 4.13 -6.89 24.79
C LEU A 708 5.17 -7.58 25.68
N LYS A 709 6.47 -7.27 25.47
CA LYS A 709 7.57 -7.84 26.27
C LYS A 709 7.53 -7.44 27.75
N SER A 710 6.88 -6.33 28.10
CA SER A 710 6.76 -5.91 29.49
C SER A 710 5.81 -6.78 30.30
N GLY A 711 5.03 -7.68 29.67
CA GLY A 711 4.05 -8.56 30.32
C GLY A 711 2.85 -7.84 30.96
N LYS A 712 2.74 -6.52 30.76
CA LYS A 712 1.65 -5.68 31.31
C LYS A 712 0.44 -5.59 30.38
N TYR A 713 0.62 -5.96 29.12
CA TYR A 713 -0.37 -5.78 28.06
C TYR A 713 -0.43 -7.04 27.21
N GLU A 714 -1.64 -7.54 26.96
CA GLU A 714 -1.88 -8.67 26.07
C GLU A 714 -2.20 -8.19 24.65
N LYS A 715 -1.81 -8.98 23.65
CA LYS A 715 -2.07 -8.68 22.25
C LYS A 715 -3.59 -8.50 22.03
N HIS A 716 -3.99 -7.46 21.30
CA HIS A 716 -5.39 -7.10 21.01
C HIS A 716 -6.27 -6.73 22.22
N SER A 717 -5.74 -6.73 23.45
CA SER A 717 -6.48 -6.33 24.65
C SER A 717 -6.82 -4.83 24.64
N LEU A 718 -7.90 -4.46 25.33
CA LEU A 718 -8.29 -3.06 25.51
C LEU A 718 -7.18 -2.24 26.18
N ALA A 719 -6.41 -2.87 27.08
CA ALA A 719 -5.26 -2.25 27.73
C ALA A 719 -4.11 -1.97 26.75
N MET A 720 -3.84 -2.88 25.81
CA MET A 720 -2.86 -2.67 24.74
C MET A 720 -3.31 -1.57 23.77
N LYS A 721 -4.60 -1.58 23.39
CA LYS A 721 -5.18 -0.52 22.55
C LYS A 721 -5.00 0.85 23.22
N ARG A 722 -5.25 0.96 24.53
CA ARG A 722 -5.00 2.19 25.32
C ARG A 722 -3.52 2.55 25.47
N PHE A 723 -2.62 1.58 25.61
CA PHE A 723 -1.18 1.81 25.66
C PHE A 723 -0.66 2.43 24.36
N ILE A 724 -1.08 1.87 23.21
CA ILE A 724 -0.78 2.40 21.89
C ILE A 724 -1.36 3.81 21.74
N LEU A 725 -2.61 4.02 22.18
CA LEU A 725 -3.32 5.31 22.18
C LEU A 725 -2.57 6.40 22.96
N THR A 726 -1.83 6.03 24.01
CA THR A 726 -1.07 6.97 24.84
C THR A 726 0.31 7.29 24.24
N ASN A 727 0.91 6.35 23.50
CA ASN A 727 2.30 6.46 23.04
C ASN A 727 2.46 6.76 21.54
N HIS A 728 1.41 6.62 20.72
CA HIS A 728 1.46 6.99 19.29
C HIS A 728 1.79 8.48 19.09
N SER A 729 1.35 9.35 20.00
CA SER A 729 1.67 10.79 19.96
C SER A 729 3.17 11.11 20.07
N ARG A 730 4.03 10.13 20.39
CA ARG A 730 5.49 10.28 20.45
C ARG A 730 6.22 9.86 19.18
N ALA A 731 5.63 8.98 18.38
CA ALA A 731 6.26 8.34 17.24
C ALA A 731 5.68 8.79 15.89
N SER A 732 4.83 9.82 15.87
CA SER A 732 4.39 10.44 14.61
C SER A 732 4.22 11.95 14.76
N THR A 733 4.59 12.68 13.73
CA THR A 733 4.27 14.11 13.58
C THR A 733 2.78 14.36 13.32
N TYR A 734 1.99 13.30 13.06
CA TYR A 734 0.56 13.38 12.82
C TYR A 734 -0.25 12.82 14.00
N PRO A 735 -1.11 13.64 14.62
CA PRO A 735 -1.85 13.18 15.78
C PRO A 735 -3.10 12.37 15.36
N LEU A 736 -2.98 11.03 15.38
CA LEU A 736 -4.14 10.12 15.35
C LEU A 736 -4.71 10.01 16.77
N LYS A 737 -5.91 10.58 16.99
CA LYS A 737 -6.40 10.94 18.35
C LYS A 737 -7.59 10.15 18.89
N THR A 738 -8.08 9.09 18.26
CA THR A 738 -9.25 8.34 18.79
C THR A 738 -9.10 6.82 18.70
N GLU A 739 -9.85 6.12 19.56
CA GLU A 739 -9.99 4.64 19.57
C GLU A 739 -10.54 4.12 18.22
N THR A 740 -11.31 4.96 17.51
CA THR A 740 -11.78 4.73 16.13
C THR A 740 -10.65 4.76 15.10
N SER A 741 -9.69 5.69 15.21
CA SER A 741 -8.49 5.77 14.36
C SER A 741 -7.57 4.55 14.47
N ILE A 742 -7.62 3.79 15.57
CA ILE A 742 -6.84 2.56 15.78
C ILE A 742 -7.51 1.34 15.15
N ASN A 743 -8.84 1.23 15.19
CA ASN A 743 -9.58 0.23 14.40
C ASN A 743 -9.33 0.42 12.91
N ILE A 744 -8.87 1.59 12.52
CA ILE A 744 -8.61 2.06 11.17
C ILE A 744 -7.17 1.97 10.76
N LEU A 745 -6.22 2.18 11.66
CA LEU A 745 -4.88 1.67 11.42
C LEU A 745 -4.94 0.14 11.28
N PHE A 746 -5.76 -0.54 12.09
CA PHE A 746 -6.10 -1.95 11.88
C PHE A 746 -6.83 -2.19 10.56
N HIS A 747 -7.82 -1.38 10.15
CA HIS A 747 -8.56 -1.59 8.90
C HIS A 747 -7.74 -1.27 7.64
N VAL A 748 -6.86 -0.26 7.70
CA VAL A 748 -5.92 0.11 6.64
C VAL A 748 -4.80 -0.92 6.55
N ILE A 749 -4.27 -1.41 7.68
CA ILE A 749 -3.35 -2.55 7.69
C ILE A 749 -4.06 -3.83 7.23
N TYR A 750 -5.34 -4.02 7.55
CA TYR A 750 -6.14 -5.19 7.17
C TYR A 750 -6.56 -5.17 5.69
N GLU A 751 -6.98 -4.02 5.14
CA GLU A 751 -7.26 -3.83 3.70
C GLU A 751 -5.96 -3.84 2.88
N GLN A 752 -4.85 -3.28 3.39
CA GLN A 752 -3.53 -3.48 2.76
C GLN A 752 -3.06 -4.94 2.86
N SER A 753 -3.44 -5.67 3.92
CA SER A 753 -3.16 -7.10 4.04
C SER A 753 -4.02 -7.97 3.11
N LYS A 754 -5.19 -7.49 2.64
CA LYS A 754 -5.94 -8.18 1.57
C LYS A 754 -5.17 -8.21 0.25
N TYR A 755 -4.28 -7.25 0.02
CA TYR A 755 -3.42 -7.20 -1.17
C TYR A 755 -2.01 -7.76 -0.94
N MET A 756 -1.61 -7.96 0.32
CA MET A 756 -0.33 -8.56 0.69
C MET A 756 -0.43 -9.30 2.04
N SER A 757 -1.11 -10.44 2.11
CA SER A 757 -0.68 -11.60 2.90
C SER A 757 -1.72 -12.73 2.93
N PRO A 758 -1.25 -13.97 3.06
CA PRO A 758 -2.07 -15.15 3.31
C PRO A 758 -2.78 -15.17 4.70
N PRO A 759 -3.86 -15.97 4.90
CA PRO A 759 -4.55 -16.23 6.15
C PRO A 759 -3.58 -16.51 7.28
N ASP A 760 -3.98 -16.06 8.45
CA ASP A 760 -3.26 -16.13 9.72
C ASP A 760 -2.66 -17.52 9.97
N PHE A 761 -1.39 -17.67 9.58
CA PHE A 761 -0.50 -18.58 10.28
C PHE A 761 -0.35 -18.04 11.69
N SER A 762 -0.50 -18.91 12.70
CA SER A 762 -0.29 -18.52 14.09
C SER A 762 1.05 -17.78 14.21
N GLN A 763 1.07 -16.69 14.98
CA GLN A 763 2.26 -15.86 15.17
C GLN A 763 3.46 -16.69 15.67
N ASP A 764 3.19 -17.81 16.34
CA ASP A 764 4.17 -18.79 16.76
C ASP A 764 4.83 -19.52 15.59
N ALA A 765 4.09 -19.84 14.52
CA ALA A 765 4.61 -20.48 13.32
C ALA A 765 5.47 -19.52 12.48
N LEU A 766 5.06 -18.25 12.34
CA LEU A 766 5.84 -17.25 11.60
C LEU A 766 7.12 -16.87 12.35
N ARG A 767 7.05 -16.75 13.69
CA ARG A 767 8.21 -16.53 14.54
C ARG A 767 9.16 -17.73 14.51
N ALA A 768 8.63 -18.95 14.61
CA ALA A 768 9.42 -20.17 14.47
C ALA A 768 10.10 -20.27 13.10
N HIS A 769 9.41 -19.86 12.02
CA HIS A 769 9.96 -19.88 10.66
C HIS A 769 11.03 -18.80 10.46
N LYS A 770 10.81 -17.56 10.92
CA LYS A 770 11.81 -16.47 10.85
C LYS A 770 13.03 -16.79 11.71
N GLU A 771 12.84 -17.29 12.93
CA GLU A 771 13.94 -17.72 13.81
C GLU A 771 14.69 -18.93 13.23
N ALA A 772 13.99 -19.89 12.60
CA ALA A 772 14.61 -21.02 11.93
C ALA A 772 15.39 -20.60 10.68
N LYS A 773 14.86 -19.68 9.87
CA LYS A 773 15.51 -19.16 8.66
C LYS A 773 16.74 -18.30 9.01
N ALA A 774 16.66 -17.47 10.04
CA ALA A 774 17.80 -16.70 10.55
C ALA A 774 18.88 -17.60 11.16
N LYS A 775 18.51 -18.60 11.96
CA LYS A 775 19.45 -19.61 12.48
C LYS A 775 20.08 -20.45 11.38
N ALA A 776 19.30 -20.82 10.35
CA ALA A 776 19.81 -21.58 9.21
C ALA A 776 20.79 -20.73 8.38
N ALA A 777 20.46 -19.47 8.08
CA ALA A 777 21.34 -18.56 7.35
C ALA A 777 22.64 -18.26 8.12
N GLN A 778 22.56 -18.04 9.43
CA GLN A 778 23.72 -17.82 10.30
C GLN A 778 24.58 -19.09 10.42
N ALA A 779 23.96 -20.27 10.53
CA ALA A 779 24.68 -21.55 10.55
C ALA A 779 25.36 -21.87 9.22
N THR A 780 24.73 -21.56 8.08
CA THR A 780 25.32 -21.74 6.75
C THR A 780 26.50 -20.80 6.52
N ALA A 781 26.38 -19.52 6.90
CA ALA A 781 27.46 -18.54 6.80
C ALA A 781 28.67 -18.90 7.70
N GLU A 782 28.43 -19.39 8.91
CA GLU A 782 29.50 -19.85 9.81
C GLU A 782 30.15 -21.16 9.32
N ASN A 783 29.40 -22.08 8.71
CA ASN A 783 29.93 -23.34 8.21
C ASN A 783 30.72 -23.18 6.89
N ALA A 784 30.32 -22.28 6.00
CA ALA A 784 31.07 -21.93 4.79
C ALA A 784 32.42 -21.27 5.14
N LYS A 785 32.45 -20.40 6.15
CA LYS A 785 33.67 -19.80 6.69
C LYS A 785 34.63 -20.83 7.31
N LYS A 786 34.11 -21.84 8.02
CA LYS A 786 34.91 -22.95 8.57
C LYS A 786 35.48 -23.87 7.49
N ALA A 787 34.76 -24.07 6.39
CA ALA A 787 35.21 -24.92 5.29
C ALA A 787 36.53 -24.44 4.68
N ILE A 788 36.75 -23.12 4.58
CA ILE A 788 38.00 -22.52 4.05
C ILE A 788 39.22 -22.93 4.88
N LEU A 789 39.13 -22.90 6.22
CA LEU A 789 40.21 -23.31 7.13
C LEU A 789 40.51 -24.82 7.02
N TYR A 790 39.48 -25.65 6.90
CA TYR A 790 39.63 -27.11 6.77
C TYR A 790 40.19 -27.52 5.41
N VAL A 791 39.78 -26.84 4.32
CA VAL A 791 40.35 -27.01 2.98
C VAL A 791 41.84 -26.68 2.99
N TRP A 792 42.23 -25.59 3.65
CA TRP A 792 43.63 -25.18 3.75
C TRP A 792 44.48 -26.13 4.62
N ALA A 793 43.95 -26.54 5.77
CA ALA A 793 44.56 -27.50 6.68
C ALA A 793 44.78 -28.89 6.05
N ALA A 794 43.79 -29.39 5.31
CA ALA A 794 43.80 -30.74 4.74
C ALA A 794 44.57 -30.84 3.41
N GLN A 795 44.92 -29.72 2.77
CA GLN A 795 45.59 -29.70 1.46
C GLN A 795 46.85 -28.81 1.41
N SER A 796 47.76 -28.95 2.38
CA SER A 796 49.05 -28.26 2.26
C SER A 796 49.85 -28.67 1.01
N HIS A 797 49.53 -29.81 0.36
CA HIS A 797 50.22 -30.26 -0.85
C HIS A 797 49.53 -29.91 -2.18
N LEU A 798 48.22 -29.62 -2.19
CA LEU A 798 47.48 -29.33 -3.44
C LEU A 798 47.29 -27.84 -3.66
N ILE A 799 47.07 -27.01 -2.62
CA ILE A 799 46.95 -25.55 -2.83
C ILE A 799 48.30 -24.89 -3.16
N GLN A 800 49.41 -25.51 -2.75
CA GLN A 800 50.77 -24.98 -3.01
C GLN A 800 51.50 -25.64 -4.19
N ASN A 801 50.97 -26.73 -4.78
CA ASN A 801 51.49 -27.31 -6.04
C ASN A 801 50.45 -27.36 -7.18
N ALA A 802 49.18 -27.04 -6.91
CA ALA A 802 48.22 -26.77 -7.96
C ALA A 802 48.81 -25.64 -8.80
N SER A 803 48.90 -25.87 -10.11
CA SER A 803 48.91 -24.78 -11.06
C SER A 803 47.80 -23.78 -10.65
N PRO A 804 47.97 -22.45 -10.83
CA PRO A 804 46.89 -21.47 -10.63
C PRO A 804 45.56 -21.85 -11.32
N THR A 805 45.61 -22.81 -12.25
CA THR A 805 44.49 -23.34 -13.04
C THR A 805 43.89 -24.66 -12.54
N GLU A 806 44.49 -25.36 -11.57
CA GLU A 806 43.94 -26.65 -11.09
C GLU A 806 42.75 -26.41 -10.15
N ARG A 807 41.63 -27.09 -10.43
CA ARG A 807 40.35 -26.91 -9.73
C ARG A 807 40.18 -27.91 -8.59
N LEU A 808 39.70 -27.44 -7.44
CA LEU A 808 39.39 -28.25 -6.28
C LEU A 808 38.38 -29.36 -6.63
N LYS A 809 38.61 -30.57 -6.10
CA LYS A 809 37.63 -31.66 -6.10
C LYS A 809 37.22 -31.97 -4.66
N ALA A 810 36.15 -31.35 -4.19
CA ALA A 810 35.61 -31.44 -2.85
C ALA A 810 35.42 -32.88 -2.38
N SER A 811 34.93 -33.77 -3.26
CA SER A 811 34.74 -35.19 -2.97
C SER A 811 36.03 -35.93 -2.59
N LYS A 812 37.17 -35.61 -3.24
CA LYS A 812 38.47 -36.17 -2.89
C LYS A 812 38.98 -35.63 -1.57
N LEU A 813 38.75 -34.34 -1.30
CA LEU A 813 39.15 -33.67 -0.08
C LEU A 813 38.40 -34.19 1.15
N VAL A 814 37.07 -34.27 1.07
CA VAL A 814 36.21 -34.84 2.12
C VAL A 814 36.64 -36.29 2.41
N LYS A 815 36.93 -37.09 1.38
CA LYS A 815 37.45 -38.46 1.54
C LYS A 815 38.83 -38.49 2.21
N HIS A 816 39.72 -37.55 1.89
CA HIS A 816 41.04 -37.44 2.51
C HIS A 816 40.94 -37.05 3.98
N ILE A 817 40.11 -36.06 4.33
CA ILE A 817 39.85 -35.62 5.71
C ILE A 817 39.28 -36.77 6.55
N ARG A 818 38.32 -37.52 5.99
CA ARG A 818 37.79 -38.75 6.61
C ARG A 818 38.90 -39.79 6.86
N GLY A 819 39.84 -39.93 5.92
CA GLY A 819 40.96 -40.86 6.03
C GLY A 819 42.01 -40.45 7.08
N LEU A 820 42.31 -39.15 7.20
CA LEU A 820 43.23 -38.61 8.21
C LEU A 820 42.71 -38.81 9.64
N ASN A 821 41.40 -38.85 9.82
CA ASN A 821 40.74 -38.98 11.11
C ASN A 821 40.30 -40.41 11.46
N ARG A 822 40.72 -41.41 10.67
CA ARG A 822 40.39 -42.83 10.92
C ARG A 822 41.49 -43.48 11.77
N ASP A 823 41.15 -43.99 12.95
CA ASP A 823 42.07 -44.82 13.75
C ASP A 823 42.18 -46.21 13.11
N PRO A 824 43.35 -46.63 12.61
CA PRO A 824 43.49 -47.93 11.95
C PRO A 824 43.36 -49.13 12.90
N ASN A 825 43.37 -48.92 14.22
CA ASN A 825 43.37 -49.98 15.24
C ASN A 825 42.11 -49.99 16.13
N ALA A 826 41.12 -49.13 15.90
CA ALA A 826 39.93 -49.07 16.75
C ALA A 826 38.85 -50.09 16.36
N THR A 827 38.51 -50.99 17.27
CA THR A 827 37.47 -52.05 17.13
C THR A 827 36.04 -51.60 17.49
N ARG A 828 35.81 -50.31 17.75
CA ARG A 828 34.47 -49.71 17.97
C ARG A 828 34.41 -48.32 17.35
N ASP A 829 33.28 -48.04 16.67
CA ASP A 829 32.98 -46.82 15.93
C ASP A 829 33.41 -45.54 16.67
N ARG A 830 34.45 -44.89 16.14
CA ARG A 830 34.63 -43.46 16.35
C ARG A 830 34.05 -42.72 15.15
N HIS A 831 33.15 -41.79 15.46
CA HIS A 831 32.30 -41.04 14.54
C HIS A 831 33.08 -40.33 13.43
N ASP A 832 32.60 -40.43 12.19
CA ASP A 832 33.02 -39.57 11.09
C ASP A 832 32.91 -38.11 11.55
N PHE A 833 33.99 -37.33 11.38
CA PHE A 833 34.03 -35.90 11.71
C PHE A 833 32.81 -35.15 11.15
N PHE A 834 32.37 -35.49 9.93
CA PHE A 834 31.22 -34.86 9.29
C PHE A 834 29.86 -35.39 9.77
N GLU A 835 29.81 -36.49 10.53
CA GLU A 835 28.56 -37.02 11.10
C GLU A 835 28.20 -36.39 12.46
N GLN A 836 29.17 -35.73 13.10
CA GLN A 836 28.92 -34.99 14.33
C GLN A 836 27.99 -33.79 14.09
N LYS A 837 26.97 -33.62 14.96
CA LYS A 837 25.91 -32.60 14.83
C LYS A 837 26.46 -31.17 14.63
N GLU A 838 27.64 -30.89 15.20
CA GLU A 838 28.31 -29.59 15.17
C GLU A 838 29.10 -29.33 13.87
N HIS A 839 29.35 -30.37 13.08
CA HIS A 839 30.20 -30.34 11.89
C HIS A 839 29.52 -30.82 10.60
N LYS A 840 28.25 -31.27 10.67
CA LYS A 840 27.43 -31.67 9.50
C LYS A 840 27.42 -30.66 8.36
N GLY A 841 27.43 -29.36 8.68
CA GLY A 841 27.42 -28.29 7.66
C GLY A 841 28.78 -28.00 7.03
N VAL A 842 29.89 -28.45 7.62
CA VAL A 842 31.25 -28.18 7.11
C VAL A 842 31.51 -28.95 5.82
N ALA A 843 31.00 -30.18 5.70
CA ALA A 843 31.09 -30.96 4.45
C ALA A 843 30.41 -30.20 3.30
N ASN A 844 29.20 -29.70 3.52
CA ASN A 844 28.45 -28.93 2.51
C ASN A 844 29.21 -27.65 2.13
N GLY A 845 29.78 -26.94 3.09
CA GLY A 845 30.64 -25.78 2.81
C GLY A 845 31.89 -26.12 1.98
N ILE A 846 32.47 -27.32 2.13
CA ILE A 846 33.57 -27.79 1.26
C ILE A 846 33.07 -28.08 -0.16
N TYR A 847 31.85 -28.62 -0.30
CA TYR A 847 31.22 -28.85 -1.60
C TYR A 847 30.84 -27.55 -2.32
N GLU A 848 30.55 -26.47 -1.60
CA GLU A 848 30.34 -25.13 -2.19
C GLU A 848 31.63 -24.51 -2.75
N LEU A 849 32.81 -25.01 -2.34
CA LEU A 849 34.12 -24.59 -2.85
C LEU A 849 34.59 -25.48 -4.02
N ASP A 850 33.82 -26.48 -4.42
CA ASP A 850 34.15 -27.40 -5.51
C ASP A 850 34.39 -26.63 -6.82
N GLY A 851 35.40 -27.03 -7.57
CA GLY A 851 35.71 -26.39 -8.84
C GLY A 851 36.48 -25.06 -8.76
N LYS A 852 36.70 -24.48 -7.56
CA LYS A 852 37.53 -23.26 -7.41
C LYS A 852 39.01 -23.53 -7.68
N THR A 853 39.71 -22.56 -8.24
CA THR A 853 41.16 -22.66 -8.49
C THR A 853 41.98 -22.40 -7.21
N GLY A 854 43.26 -22.77 -7.23
CA GLY A 854 44.17 -22.48 -6.12
C GLY A 854 44.29 -20.97 -5.81
N GLU A 855 44.16 -20.11 -6.82
CA GLU A 855 44.19 -18.65 -6.68
C GLU A 855 42.89 -18.11 -6.04
N GLU A 856 41.73 -18.59 -6.48
CA GLU A 856 40.44 -18.21 -5.90
C GLU A 856 40.32 -18.66 -4.44
N LEU A 857 40.84 -19.84 -4.11
CA LEU A 857 40.87 -20.34 -2.73
C LEU A 857 41.84 -19.53 -1.86
N ALA A 858 42.96 -19.06 -2.42
CA ALA A 858 43.89 -18.20 -1.70
C ALA A 858 43.28 -16.84 -1.40
N ASN A 859 42.59 -16.22 -2.36
CA ASN A 859 41.92 -14.94 -2.17
C ASN A 859 40.80 -15.05 -1.12
N LEU A 860 40.00 -16.12 -1.17
CA LEU A 860 38.95 -16.37 -0.16
C LEU A 860 39.52 -16.57 1.25
N LEU A 861 40.70 -17.18 1.37
CA LEU A 861 41.39 -17.30 2.65
C LEU A 861 41.90 -15.93 3.13
N ASP A 862 42.51 -15.15 2.24
CA ASP A 862 43.03 -13.81 2.57
C ASP A 862 41.87 -12.89 3.00
N ASP A 863 40.72 -12.94 2.32
CA ASP A 863 39.49 -12.24 2.72
C ASP A 863 38.97 -12.73 4.07
N TYR A 864 38.99 -14.03 4.32
CA TYR A 864 38.59 -14.59 5.62
C TYR A 864 39.50 -14.09 6.74
N ILE A 865 40.82 -14.08 6.52
CA ILE A 865 41.82 -13.60 7.49
C ILE A 865 41.63 -12.11 7.76
N ASN A 866 41.53 -11.29 6.71
CA ASN A 866 41.39 -9.84 6.83
C ASN A 866 40.10 -9.44 7.57
N ASN A 867 38.99 -10.10 7.26
CA ASN A 867 37.69 -9.82 7.86
C ASN A 867 37.53 -10.32 9.30
N ASN A 868 38.45 -11.16 9.80
CA ASN A 868 38.39 -11.74 11.15
C ASN A 868 39.66 -11.46 11.98
N ALA A 869 40.55 -10.58 11.51
CA ALA A 869 41.77 -10.19 12.21
C ALA A 869 41.51 -9.53 13.59
N THR A 870 40.32 -8.96 13.81
CA THR A 870 39.90 -8.39 15.11
C THR A 870 39.42 -9.44 16.11
N LEU A 871 38.98 -10.61 15.65
CA LEU A 871 38.56 -11.74 16.51
C LEU A 871 39.76 -12.49 17.11
N ILE A 872 40.93 -12.36 16.49
CA ILE A 872 42.16 -13.06 16.88
C ILE A 872 43.25 -11.99 16.94
N ASN A 873 43.47 -11.41 18.11
CA ASN A 873 44.41 -10.30 18.35
C ASN A 873 45.90 -10.71 18.17
N LYS A 874 46.25 -11.32 17.03
CA LYS A 874 47.42 -12.17 16.78
C LYS A 874 47.83 -12.14 15.30
N THR A 875 49.12 -12.21 15.01
CA THR A 875 49.66 -12.09 13.64
C THR A 875 49.78 -13.44 12.95
N LEU A 876 49.25 -13.55 11.73
CA LEU A 876 49.21 -14.78 10.93
C LEU A 876 50.25 -14.73 9.79
N TYR A 877 51.14 -15.72 9.74
CA TYR A 877 52.17 -15.86 8.70
C TYR A 877 51.82 -16.99 7.71
N ARG A 878 51.85 -16.66 6.41
CA ARG A 878 51.79 -17.60 5.28
C ARG A 878 53.22 -17.90 4.83
N GLY A 879 53.66 -19.16 4.92
CA GLY A 879 55.07 -19.48 4.68
C GLY A 879 55.30 -20.72 3.81
N THR A 880 55.77 -20.48 2.59
CA THR A 880 56.80 -21.33 1.97
C THR A 880 58.10 -21.23 2.81
N THR A 881 59.01 -22.19 2.64
CA THR A 881 60.21 -22.40 3.47
C THR A 881 61.25 -21.27 3.50
N THR A 882 60.99 -20.13 2.87
CA THR A 882 61.91 -18.99 2.80
C THR A 882 61.20 -17.69 3.17
N LEU A 883 60.77 -17.56 4.44
CA LEU A 883 60.52 -16.24 5.03
C LEU A 883 61.85 -15.70 5.60
N PRO A 884 62.36 -14.53 5.16
CA PRO A 884 63.69 -14.00 5.54
C PRO A 884 63.89 -13.68 7.04
N SER A 885 62.91 -13.93 7.89
CA SER A 885 62.88 -13.47 9.30
C SER A 885 62.36 -14.50 10.30
N VAL A 886 62.02 -15.72 9.88
CA VAL A 886 61.57 -16.78 10.81
C VAL A 886 62.80 -17.55 11.31
N ARG A 887 63.28 -17.21 12.51
CA ARG A 887 64.35 -17.96 13.18
C ARG A 887 63.91 -19.43 13.39
N PRO A 888 64.74 -20.43 13.02
CA PRO A 888 64.48 -21.82 13.39
C PRO A 888 64.28 -21.94 14.90
N GLY A 889 63.13 -22.46 15.33
CA GLY A 889 62.77 -22.58 16.76
C GLY A 889 61.89 -21.47 17.34
N ARG A 890 61.47 -20.45 16.55
CA ARG A 890 60.50 -19.43 17.01
C ARG A 890 59.09 -19.99 17.21
N PHE A 891 58.70 -20.98 16.41
CA PHE A 891 57.36 -21.57 16.42
C PHE A 891 57.43 -23.06 16.81
N THR A 892 56.52 -23.50 17.67
CA THR A 892 56.32 -24.89 18.10
C THR A 892 54.99 -25.42 17.56
N ALA A 893 54.85 -26.75 17.44
CA ALA A 893 53.61 -27.36 17.00
C ALA A 893 52.46 -26.97 17.96
N THR A 894 51.34 -26.53 17.42
CA THR A 894 50.19 -26.04 18.20
C THR A 894 49.53 -27.10 19.08
N SER A 895 49.79 -28.39 18.85
CA SER A 895 49.28 -29.48 19.68
C SER A 895 49.74 -29.43 21.15
N GLU A 896 50.67 -28.55 21.51
CA GLU A 896 51.22 -28.41 22.87
C GLU A 896 50.82 -27.10 23.59
N SER A 897 50.01 -26.22 22.97
CA SER A 897 49.55 -24.96 23.57
C SER A 897 48.34 -25.15 24.49
N LYS A 898 48.25 -24.36 25.57
CA LYS A 898 47.12 -24.36 26.53
C LYS A 898 46.02 -23.35 26.20
N GLU A 899 46.31 -22.26 25.48
CA GLU A 899 45.32 -21.21 25.15
C GLU A 899 44.64 -21.40 23.78
N ILE A 900 45.07 -22.36 22.97
CA ILE A 900 44.44 -22.65 21.67
C ILE A 900 42.99 -23.09 21.79
N ALA A 901 42.58 -23.64 22.95
CA ALA A 901 41.18 -23.94 23.22
C ALA A 901 40.27 -22.69 23.16
N GLY A 902 40.80 -21.49 23.44
CA GLY A 902 40.04 -20.24 23.37
C GLY A 902 39.95 -19.65 21.96
N CYS A 903 41.07 -19.63 21.22
CA CYS A 903 41.13 -19.02 19.87
C CYS A 903 40.65 -19.95 18.75
N PHE A 904 40.90 -21.26 18.89
CA PHE A 904 40.57 -22.28 17.89
C PHE A 904 39.83 -23.49 18.49
N GLY A 905 39.57 -23.55 19.79
CA GLY A 905 39.02 -24.76 20.45
C GLY A 905 37.56 -25.10 20.14
N LYS A 906 36.85 -24.25 19.40
CA LYS A 906 35.60 -24.64 18.73
C LYS A 906 35.84 -25.45 17.44
N TYR A 907 37.09 -25.51 16.99
CA TYR A 907 37.55 -25.98 15.69
C TYR A 907 38.68 -27.01 15.77
N ILE A 908 39.18 -27.33 16.98
CA ILE A 908 40.14 -28.40 17.26
C ILE A 908 39.65 -29.14 18.51
N GLU A 909 38.94 -30.26 18.35
CA GLU A 909 38.55 -31.11 19.49
C GLU A 909 39.72 -31.96 19.97
N THR A 910 40.22 -31.70 21.18
CA THR A 910 40.98 -32.68 21.95
C THR A 910 40.04 -33.72 22.55
N PHE A 911 40.00 -34.92 21.96
CA PHE A 911 39.33 -36.06 22.59
C PHE A 911 40.01 -36.40 23.93
N LYS A 912 39.22 -36.62 24.99
CA LYS A 912 39.69 -37.25 26.23
C LYS A 912 40.27 -38.62 25.90
N GLY A 913 41.59 -38.75 25.91
CA GLY A 913 42.28 -40.00 25.58
C GLY A 913 43.66 -39.89 24.95
N GLY A 914 44.21 -38.68 24.75
CA GLY A 914 45.63 -38.50 24.42
C GLY A 914 46.03 -38.75 22.96
N TYR A 915 45.07 -38.96 22.06
CA TYR A 915 45.32 -39.05 20.62
C TYR A 915 44.54 -37.93 19.92
N GLY A 916 45.15 -36.75 19.82
CA GLY A 916 44.56 -35.58 19.19
C GLY A 916 44.51 -35.69 17.67
N VAL A 917 43.47 -35.10 17.08
CA VAL A 917 43.43 -34.80 15.64
C VAL A 917 44.58 -33.85 15.33
N ARG A 918 45.62 -34.34 14.65
CA ARG A 918 46.66 -33.47 14.08
C ARG A 918 46.04 -32.75 12.90
N VAL A 919 45.69 -31.48 13.05
CA VAL A 919 45.72 -30.58 11.89
C VAL A 919 47.21 -30.37 11.60
N PRO A 920 47.81 -31.05 10.61
CA PRO A 920 49.23 -30.90 10.35
C PRO A 920 49.44 -29.46 9.89
N ASN A 921 50.57 -28.85 10.27
CA ASN A 921 51.09 -27.60 9.67
C ASN A 921 50.65 -26.25 10.27
N ILE A 922 50.02 -26.22 11.45
CA ILE A 922 49.86 -24.97 12.22
C ILE A 922 50.88 -24.95 13.36
N TYR A 923 51.63 -23.85 13.47
CA TYR A 923 52.62 -23.65 14.52
C TYR A 923 52.35 -22.31 15.22
N CYS A 924 52.57 -22.23 16.53
CA CYS A 924 52.46 -20.98 17.28
C CYS A 924 53.81 -20.60 17.87
N ASN A 925 54.07 -19.31 18.02
CA ASN A 925 55.24 -18.88 18.77
C ASN A 925 55.03 -19.10 20.29
N LYS A 926 56.10 -18.95 21.09
CA LYS A 926 56.11 -19.32 22.52
C LYS A 926 55.11 -18.54 23.38
N ASP A 927 54.80 -17.31 23.02
CA ASP A 927 53.81 -16.44 23.66
C ASP A 927 52.42 -16.51 23.02
N GLU A 928 52.23 -17.42 22.05
CA GLU A 928 50.99 -17.70 21.34
C GLU A 928 50.35 -16.49 20.66
N LYS A 929 51.13 -15.44 20.35
CA LYS A 929 50.66 -14.21 19.67
C LYS A 929 50.83 -14.26 18.15
N GLU A 930 51.57 -15.22 17.65
CA GLU A 930 51.81 -15.40 16.23
C GLU A 930 51.54 -16.85 15.82
N TYR A 931 50.90 -17.03 14.67
CA TYR A 931 50.68 -18.35 14.09
C TYR A 931 51.29 -18.46 12.69
N LEU A 932 51.93 -19.58 12.42
CA LEU A 932 52.56 -19.92 11.15
C LEU A 932 51.88 -21.15 10.55
N PHE A 933 51.48 -21.04 9.29
CA PHE A 933 50.94 -22.15 8.51
C PHE A 933 52.04 -22.61 7.54
N SER A 934 52.76 -23.70 7.87
CA SER A 934 53.98 -24.12 7.15
C SER A 934 53.94 -25.57 6.65
N ARG A 935 54.35 -25.77 5.39
CA ARG A 935 54.26 -27.05 4.66
C ARG A 935 55.35 -28.08 5.00
N SER A 936 56.43 -27.74 5.72
CA SER A 936 57.69 -28.50 5.61
C SER A 936 58.45 -28.83 6.91
N ALA A 937 57.84 -28.70 8.10
CA ALA A 937 58.59 -28.97 9.34
C ALA A 937 58.23 -30.35 9.95
N PRO A 938 59.04 -31.41 9.75
CA PRO A 938 58.97 -32.58 10.62
C PRO A 938 59.49 -32.19 12.01
N PRO A 939 58.83 -32.60 13.11
CA PRO A 939 59.23 -32.22 14.45
C PRO A 939 60.54 -32.95 14.83
N LYS A 940 61.61 -32.22 15.13
CA LYS A 940 62.54 -32.72 16.17
C LYS A 940 61.85 -32.48 17.50
N LEU A 941 61.14 -33.52 17.99
CA LEU A 941 60.71 -33.62 19.37
C LEU A 941 61.93 -33.36 20.27
N ALA A 942 61.95 -32.23 20.97
CA ALA A 942 62.79 -32.11 22.15
C ALA A 942 62.25 -33.15 23.14
N HIS A 943 63.04 -34.17 23.43
CA HIS A 943 62.69 -35.19 24.41
C HIS A 943 62.29 -34.52 25.74
N SER A 944 61.08 -34.88 26.19
CA SER A 944 60.54 -34.75 27.54
C SER A 944 61.62 -34.61 28.63
N THR A 945 61.61 -33.50 29.36
CA THR A 945 62.29 -33.37 30.66
C THR A 945 61.36 -33.83 31.79
N ASN A 946 60.84 -35.07 31.71
CA ASN A 946 60.23 -35.72 32.87
C ASN A 946 61.22 -36.74 33.48
N PRO A 947 61.69 -36.56 34.73
CA PRO A 947 62.86 -37.27 35.28
C PRO A 947 62.69 -38.76 35.58
N ARG A 948 61.57 -39.43 35.22
CA ARG A 948 61.27 -40.80 35.66
C ARG A 948 61.52 -41.92 34.63
N GLN A 949 62.21 -41.65 33.53
CA GLN A 949 62.66 -42.70 32.59
C GLN A 949 64.18 -42.80 32.38
N ARG A 950 65.00 -42.20 33.27
CA ARG A 950 66.40 -42.61 33.46
C ARG A 950 66.55 -43.35 34.78
N ALA A 951 66.11 -44.59 34.79
CA ALA A 951 66.74 -45.65 35.57
C ALA A 951 67.35 -46.62 34.55
N LEU A 952 68.50 -46.23 34.00
CA LEU A 952 69.56 -47.08 33.45
C LEU A 952 70.81 -46.19 33.29
N ASP A 953 71.65 -46.38 34.29
CA ASP A 953 73.08 -46.10 34.50
C ASP A 953 73.73 -44.71 34.70
N PRO A 954 74.66 -44.62 35.68
CA PRO A 954 75.31 -43.40 36.16
C PRO A 954 76.76 -43.23 35.68
N GLY A 955 77.30 -42.01 35.79
CA GLY A 955 78.72 -41.67 35.63
C GLY A 955 78.90 -40.38 34.82
N ALA A 956 79.15 -39.22 35.44
CA ALA A 956 80.50 -38.69 35.72
C ALA A 956 81.41 -38.70 34.48
N GLY A 957 82.00 -37.62 33.98
CA GLY A 957 82.16 -36.25 34.43
C GLY A 957 83.13 -35.52 33.48
N SER A 958 83.29 -34.22 33.72
CA SER A 958 84.44 -33.36 33.40
C SER A 958 85.08 -33.31 31.99
N SER A 959 85.04 -32.08 31.47
CA SER A 959 86.18 -31.26 31.00
C SER A 959 86.66 -31.28 29.53
N LYS A 960 86.64 -30.05 29.00
CA LYS A 960 87.62 -29.32 28.16
C LYS A 960 87.98 -29.80 26.74
N ALA A 961 87.88 -28.79 25.86
CA ALA A 961 88.61 -28.51 24.61
C ALA A 961 88.32 -29.37 23.37
N ALA A 962 87.39 -28.89 22.54
CA ALA A 962 87.63 -28.34 21.19
C ALA A 962 86.40 -27.53 20.78
#